data_AF-A0A2K5EIX4-F1
#
_entry.id   AF-A0A2K5EIX4-F1
#
_cell.length_a   1.000
_cell.length_b   1.000
_cell.length_c   1.000
_cell.angle_alpha   90.00
_cell.angle_beta   90.00
_cell.angle_gamma   90.00
#
_symmetry.space_group_name_H-M   'P 1'
#
loop_
_entity.id
_entity.type
_entity.pdbx_description
1 polymer ?
#
loop_
_entity_poly.entity_id
_entity_poly.type
_entity_poly.pdbx_seq_one_letter_code
_entity_poly.pdbx_strand_id
1 'polypeptide(L)'
;MGNPENIEDAYVAVIRPKNTASLNSREYRAKSYEILLHEVPIEGQKKKRKKVLLETKLQGNSEITQGILDYVVETTKPISPANQGIRGKRVVLMKKFPLDGEKMGREASLFIVPSVVKDNTKYTYTPGCPIFYCLQDIMRVCSESSTHFATLTARMLIALDKWLDERHAQSHFIPALFRPSPLERIKTNVINPAYATESGQTENSLHMGYSALEIKSKMLALEKADTCIYNPLFGSDLQYTNRVDKVVINPYFGLGAPDYSKIQIPKQEKWQRSMSSVTEDKERQWVDDFPLHRSACEGDAELLNRLLSERFSVNQLDSDHWAPIHYACWYGKVEATRILLEKGKCNPNLLNGQLSSPLHFAAGGGHAEIVQILLNHPEIDRHITDQQGRSPLNICEENKQNNWEEAAKLLKEAINKPYEKFRIYRMDGSYRSVELKHGNNTTVQQVMEGMRLSQETQHYFTIWICLQLKPYHKPLQHVRDWPEILAELTNLDPQRETPQLFLRRDVRLPLEVEKKIEDPLAILILFDEARYNLLKGFYTAPDTKLITLASLLLQIVYGNYESKKHKQGFLNEENLKSIVPITKLKSKAPHWTNRILHEYKNLSTSEGVSKEMHHLQRMFLQNCWEIPTYGAAFFTGQIFTKASPSNHKVIPVYVGVNIKGLHLLNMETKALLISLKYGCFMWQLGDADTCFQIHSMENKMSFIVHTKQAGLVVKLLMKLNGQLMPTERNS
;
A
#
# COMPACT_ATOMS: atom_id res chain seq x y z
N MET A 1 17.88 -33.32 39.09
CA MET A 1 17.76 -34.45 38.14
C MET A 1 17.13 -33.89 36.87
N GLY A 2 17.85 -33.93 35.75
CA GLY A 2 17.37 -33.39 34.47
C GLY A 2 16.17 -34.19 33.97
N ASN A 3 15.14 -33.49 33.50
CA ASN A 3 14.02 -34.13 32.83
C ASN A 3 14.53 -34.78 31.52
N PRO A 4 14.20 -36.04 31.24
CA PRO A 4 14.65 -36.72 30.03
C PRO A 4 14.10 -35.99 28.80
N GLU A 5 14.98 -35.76 27.84
CA GLU A 5 14.73 -35.07 26.58
C GLU A 5 13.52 -35.70 25.85
N ASN A 6 12.52 -34.89 25.49
CA ASN A 6 11.41 -35.29 24.63
C ASN A 6 11.97 -35.63 23.23
N ILE A 7 12.22 -36.92 22.97
CA ILE A 7 12.59 -37.42 21.64
C ILE A 7 11.30 -37.78 20.89
N GLU A 8 11.02 -37.10 19.78
CA GLU A 8 9.83 -37.32 18.94
C GLU A 8 10.19 -38.14 17.68
N ASP A 9 9.44 -39.22 17.41
CA ASP A 9 9.60 -40.04 16.20
C ASP A 9 9.04 -39.24 14.99
N ALA A 10 9.89 -38.98 13.99
CA ALA A 10 9.57 -38.14 12.84
C ALA A 10 9.69 -38.91 11.52
N TYR A 11 8.60 -38.90 10.75
CA TYR A 11 8.54 -39.45 9.40
C TYR A 11 8.56 -38.32 8.38
N VAL A 12 9.26 -38.52 7.26
CA VAL A 12 9.47 -37.48 6.24
C VAL A 12 9.01 -37.96 4.87
N ALA A 13 8.02 -37.26 4.32
CA ALA A 13 7.55 -37.40 2.95
C ALA A 13 8.22 -36.35 2.06
N VAL A 14 9.24 -36.76 1.29
CA VAL A 14 9.84 -35.90 0.27
C VAL A 14 8.98 -35.98 -0.99
N ILE A 15 8.34 -34.86 -1.35
CA ILE A 15 7.35 -34.80 -2.44
C ILE A 15 7.88 -33.88 -3.53
N ARG A 16 7.75 -34.30 -4.79
CA ARG A 16 8.03 -33.43 -5.95
C ARG A 16 6.93 -33.52 -7.02
N PRO A 17 6.63 -32.41 -7.71
CA PRO A 17 5.70 -32.41 -8.83
C PRO A 17 6.42 -32.85 -10.12
N LYS A 18 5.72 -33.55 -11.01
CA LYS A 18 6.29 -34.03 -12.28
C LYS A 18 6.45 -32.92 -13.32
N ASN A 19 5.62 -31.88 -13.29
CA ASN A 19 5.70 -30.74 -14.21
C ASN A 19 5.22 -29.45 -13.53
N THR A 20 5.58 -28.30 -14.10
CA THR A 20 5.22 -26.97 -13.61
C THR A 20 3.71 -26.70 -13.69
N ALA A 21 3.03 -27.26 -14.69
CA ALA A 21 1.57 -27.13 -14.85
C ALA A 21 0.79 -27.68 -13.63
N SER A 22 1.31 -28.74 -12.98
CA SER A 22 0.69 -29.34 -11.80
C SER A 22 0.70 -28.42 -10.58
N LEU A 23 1.62 -27.45 -10.52
CA LEU A 23 1.69 -26.48 -9.42
C LEU A 23 0.55 -25.46 -9.47
N ASN A 24 0.03 -25.16 -10.66
CA ASN A 24 -0.99 -24.13 -10.86
C ASN A 24 -2.39 -24.72 -11.11
N SER A 25 -2.52 -26.05 -11.14
CA SER A 25 -3.80 -26.74 -11.33
C SER A 25 -4.64 -26.68 -10.05
N ARG A 26 -5.92 -26.29 -10.21
CA ARG A 26 -6.94 -26.41 -9.14
C ARG A 26 -7.50 -27.81 -9.01
N GLU A 27 -7.33 -28.66 -10.03
CA GLU A 27 -7.78 -30.05 -10.02
C GLU A 27 -6.66 -30.95 -9.50
N TYR A 28 -6.93 -31.71 -8.42
CA TYR A 28 -6.00 -32.68 -7.87
C TYR A 28 -5.87 -33.91 -8.76
N ARG A 29 -4.62 -34.33 -8.98
CA ARG A 29 -4.31 -35.57 -9.70
C ARG A 29 -3.10 -36.24 -9.08
N ALA A 30 -3.27 -37.38 -8.40
CA ALA A 30 -2.19 -38.15 -7.78
C ALA A 30 -1.02 -38.45 -8.77
N LYS A 31 -1.32 -38.63 -10.06
CA LYS A 31 -0.29 -38.89 -11.09
C LYS A 31 0.73 -37.76 -11.28
N SER A 32 0.40 -36.57 -10.79
CA SER A 32 1.23 -35.36 -10.88
C SER A 32 2.35 -35.31 -9.84
N TYR A 33 2.36 -36.20 -8.84
CA TYR A 33 3.31 -36.20 -7.75
C TYR A 33 4.18 -37.47 -7.73
N GLU A 34 5.41 -37.31 -7.27
CA GLU A 34 6.30 -38.41 -6.90
C GLU A 34 6.71 -38.28 -5.43
N ILE A 35 6.74 -39.41 -4.71
CA ILE A 35 7.14 -39.50 -3.31
C ILE A 35 8.39 -40.37 -3.19
N LEU A 36 9.36 -39.91 -2.41
CA LEU A 36 10.56 -40.66 -2.10
C LEU A 36 10.28 -41.72 -1.03
N LEU A 37 10.57 -42.99 -1.31
CA LEU A 37 10.44 -44.10 -0.37
C LEU A 37 11.75 -44.88 -0.29
N HIS A 38 12.01 -45.46 0.87
CA HIS A 38 13.17 -46.29 1.13
C HIS A 38 12.80 -47.78 1.22
N GLU A 39 13.65 -48.67 0.74
CA GLU A 39 13.38 -50.11 0.70
C GLU A 39 14.17 -50.90 1.74
N VAL A 40 13.49 -51.29 2.81
CA VAL A 40 14.08 -52.01 3.95
C VAL A 40 13.80 -53.51 3.82
N PRO A 41 14.77 -54.40 4.09
CA PRO A 41 14.55 -55.84 4.11
C PRO A 41 13.56 -56.23 5.23
N ILE A 42 12.71 -57.22 4.96
CA ILE A 42 11.80 -57.78 5.98
C ILE A 42 12.60 -58.72 6.88
N GLU A 43 12.50 -58.54 8.20
CA GLU A 43 13.10 -59.45 9.19
C GLU A 43 12.73 -60.91 8.89
N GLY A 44 13.75 -61.77 8.79
CA GLY A 44 13.59 -63.19 8.46
C GLY A 44 13.46 -63.54 6.97
N GLN A 45 13.39 -62.58 6.03
CA GLN A 45 13.31 -62.87 4.58
C GLN A 45 14.32 -62.05 3.76
N LYS A 46 15.51 -62.64 3.48
CA LYS A 46 16.63 -61.98 2.77
C LYS A 46 16.29 -61.36 1.40
N LYS A 47 15.24 -61.82 0.72
CA LYS A 47 14.87 -61.37 -0.65
C LYS A 47 13.67 -60.42 -0.72
N LYS A 48 12.88 -60.27 0.34
CA LYS A 48 11.69 -59.40 0.30
C LYS A 48 11.98 -58.08 1.01
N ARG A 49 11.64 -56.97 0.35
CA ARG A 49 11.79 -55.61 0.87
C ARG A 49 10.42 -54.96 1.00
N LYS A 50 10.25 -54.12 2.03
CA LYS A 50 9.10 -53.23 2.20
C LYS A 50 9.52 -51.80 1.96
N LYS A 51 8.60 -51.02 1.40
CA LYS A 51 8.75 -49.58 1.20
C LYS A 51 8.31 -48.84 2.46
N VAL A 52 9.16 -47.95 2.93
CA VAL A 52 8.92 -47.10 4.11
C VAL A 52 9.18 -45.64 3.77
N LEU A 53 8.49 -44.73 4.45
CA LEU A 53 8.87 -43.32 4.47
C LEU A 53 10.21 -43.17 5.21
N LEU A 54 10.91 -42.06 4.97
CA LEU A 54 12.16 -41.80 5.69
C LEU A 54 11.86 -41.54 7.17
N GLU A 55 12.58 -42.19 8.06
CA GLU A 55 12.36 -42.12 9.52
C GLU A 55 13.59 -41.51 10.19
N THR A 56 13.37 -40.50 11.04
CA THR A 56 14.41 -39.85 11.85
C THR A 56 13.90 -39.58 13.26
N LYS A 57 14.82 -39.36 14.20
CA LYS A 57 14.53 -39.02 15.59
C LYS A 57 14.99 -37.60 15.88
N LEU A 58 14.09 -36.78 16.42
CA LEU A 58 14.38 -35.37 16.70
C LEU A 58 14.72 -35.19 18.19
N GLN A 59 15.79 -34.46 18.48
CA GLN A 59 16.19 -34.08 19.85
C GLN A 59 15.67 -32.68 20.19
N GLY A 60 15.14 -32.48 21.40
CA GLY A 60 14.38 -31.28 21.78
C GLY A 60 15.15 -29.94 21.81
N ASN A 61 16.47 -29.93 21.66
CA ASN A 61 17.30 -28.71 21.73
C ASN A 61 17.80 -28.19 20.36
N SER A 62 17.53 -28.88 19.24
CA SER A 62 17.93 -28.43 17.89
C SER A 62 16.73 -27.95 17.06
N GLU A 63 17.00 -27.06 16.10
CA GLU A 63 15.99 -26.51 15.18
C GLU A 63 15.45 -27.64 14.27
N ILE A 64 14.32 -28.24 14.65
CA ILE A 64 13.70 -29.44 14.02
C ILE A 64 13.70 -29.39 12.49
N THR A 65 13.38 -28.22 11.93
CA THR A 65 13.36 -27.98 10.48
C THR A 65 14.71 -28.22 9.83
N GLN A 66 15.80 -27.69 10.41
CA GLN A 66 17.14 -27.84 9.87
C GLN A 66 17.63 -29.29 9.98
N GLY A 67 17.34 -29.95 11.12
CA GLY A 67 17.65 -31.37 11.31
C GLY A 67 16.98 -32.29 10.28
N ILE A 68 15.72 -32.03 9.93
CA ILE A 68 15.01 -32.79 8.88
C ILE A 68 15.63 -32.54 7.50
N LEU A 69 15.95 -31.29 7.16
CA LEU A 69 16.55 -30.95 5.87
C LEU A 69 17.94 -31.60 5.70
N ASP A 70 18.78 -31.52 6.74
CA ASP A 70 20.12 -32.11 6.71
C ASP A 70 20.06 -33.64 6.62
N TYR A 71 19.11 -34.26 7.34
CA TYR A 71 18.85 -35.70 7.24
C TYR A 71 18.40 -36.12 5.83
N VAL A 72 17.48 -35.37 5.20
CA VAL A 72 17.05 -35.66 3.83
C VAL A 72 18.23 -35.53 2.86
N VAL A 73 19.03 -34.46 2.98
CA VAL A 73 20.22 -34.26 2.14
C VAL A 73 21.18 -35.43 2.29
N GLU A 74 21.56 -35.80 3.51
CA GLU A 74 22.49 -36.89 3.79
C GLU A 74 22.00 -38.23 3.25
N THR A 75 20.74 -38.57 3.52
CA THR A 75 20.12 -39.84 3.12
C THR A 75 19.99 -39.98 1.60
N THR A 76 19.99 -38.85 0.88
CA THR A 76 19.83 -38.81 -0.58
C THR A 76 21.11 -38.47 -1.34
N LYS A 77 22.24 -38.23 -0.66
CA LYS A 77 23.55 -38.05 -1.31
C LYS A 77 23.88 -39.20 -2.28
N PRO A 78 23.71 -40.49 -1.92
CA PRO A 78 24.14 -41.61 -2.77
C PRO A 78 23.39 -41.71 -4.11
N ILE A 79 22.18 -41.15 -4.19
CA ILE A 79 21.33 -41.23 -5.39
C ILE A 79 21.41 -39.97 -6.26
N SER A 80 21.90 -38.86 -5.70
CA SER A 80 21.97 -37.55 -6.35
C SER A 80 23.22 -37.39 -7.24
N PRO A 81 23.14 -36.63 -8.36
CA PRO A 81 24.31 -36.28 -9.14
C PRO A 81 25.36 -35.55 -8.30
N ALA A 82 26.64 -35.92 -8.45
CA ALA A 82 27.78 -35.32 -7.74
C ALA A 82 27.68 -35.38 -6.19
N ASN A 83 26.93 -36.34 -5.63
CA ASN A 83 26.75 -36.54 -4.18
C ASN A 83 26.23 -35.31 -3.41
N GLN A 84 25.44 -34.46 -4.07
CA GLN A 84 24.97 -33.18 -3.50
C GLN A 84 23.75 -33.34 -2.56
N GLY A 85 23.04 -34.46 -2.63
CA GLY A 85 21.79 -34.71 -1.93
C GLY A 85 20.61 -33.94 -2.52
N ILE A 86 19.38 -34.36 -2.19
CA ILE A 86 18.16 -33.65 -2.55
C ILE A 86 17.89 -32.59 -1.49
N ARG A 87 18.04 -31.33 -1.88
CA ARG A 87 17.81 -30.19 -0.97
C ARG A 87 16.36 -29.73 -1.05
N GLY A 88 15.56 -30.09 -0.04
CA GLY A 88 14.26 -29.47 0.18
C GLY A 88 14.43 -28.01 0.61
N LYS A 89 13.51 -27.14 0.22
CA LYS A 89 13.59 -25.71 0.59
C LYS A 89 12.78 -25.33 1.82
N ARG A 90 11.93 -26.24 2.32
CA ARG A 90 11.11 -26.08 3.53
C ARG A 90 10.68 -27.43 4.09
N VAL A 91 10.24 -27.41 5.35
CA VAL A 91 9.61 -28.54 6.04
C VAL A 91 8.24 -28.11 6.54
N VAL A 92 7.21 -28.93 6.38
CA VAL A 92 5.84 -28.64 6.83
C VAL A 92 5.34 -29.83 7.67
N LEU A 93 4.94 -29.58 8.92
CA LEU A 93 4.27 -30.61 9.72
C LEU A 93 2.86 -30.85 9.15
N MET A 94 2.57 -32.08 8.73
CA MET A 94 1.27 -32.44 8.18
C MET A 94 0.30 -32.86 9.29
N LYS A 95 0.66 -33.91 10.04
CA LYS A 95 -0.22 -34.54 11.02
C LYS A 95 0.57 -35.48 11.93
N LYS A 96 0.10 -35.66 13.17
CA LYS A 96 0.58 -36.69 14.10
C LYS A 96 -0.25 -37.98 13.98
N PHE A 97 0.42 -39.12 14.07
CA PHE A 97 -0.18 -40.45 13.94
C PHE A 97 0.09 -41.25 15.21
N PRO A 98 -0.91 -41.96 15.75
CA PRO A 98 -0.69 -42.86 16.86
C PRO A 98 0.17 -44.06 16.43
N LEU A 99 1.11 -44.43 17.29
CA LEU A 99 1.93 -45.62 17.13
C LEU A 99 1.22 -46.84 17.72
N ASP A 100 1.33 -47.97 17.02
CA ASP A 100 0.76 -49.25 17.45
C ASP A 100 1.85 -50.15 18.07
N GLY A 101 1.45 -51.18 18.82
CA GLY A 101 2.38 -52.18 19.39
C GLY A 101 3.10 -51.70 20.66
N GLU A 102 4.41 -51.94 20.78
CA GLU A 102 5.21 -51.62 21.98
C GLU A 102 5.33 -50.11 22.29
N LYS A 103 4.91 -49.25 21.35
CA LYS A 103 4.92 -47.78 21.47
C LYS A 103 3.51 -47.18 21.66
N MET A 104 2.53 -47.99 22.04
CA MET A 104 1.14 -47.57 22.25
C MET A 104 1.07 -46.42 23.27
N GLY A 105 0.43 -45.30 22.88
CA GLY A 105 0.37 -44.07 23.67
C GLY A 105 1.40 -42.99 23.29
N ARG A 106 2.29 -43.27 22.32
CA ARG A 106 3.17 -42.27 21.69
C ARG A 106 2.65 -41.89 20.30
N GLU A 107 2.91 -40.66 19.90
CA GLU A 107 2.59 -40.14 18.56
C GLU A 107 3.85 -39.96 17.73
N ALA A 108 3.74 -40.21 16.42
CA ALA A 108 4.76 -39.90 15.44
C ALA A 108 4.30 -38.79 14.49
N SER A 109 5.19 -37.83 14.22
CA SER A 109 4.91 -36.68 13.38
C SER A 109 5.28 -36.95 11.92
N LEU A 110 4.34 -36.74 10.99
CA LEU A 110 4.64 -36.75 9.55
C LEU A 110 4.95 -35.34 9.06
N PHE A 111 6.16 -35.16 8.53
CA PHE A 111 6.63 -33.93 7.90
C PHE A 111 6.69 -34.08 6.39
N ILE A 112 6.37 -33.01 5.68
CA ILE A 112 6.45 -32.90 4.23
C ILE A 112 7.66 -32.04 3.88
N VAL A 113 8.49 -32.53 2.95
CA VAL A 113 9.63 -31.81 2.39
C VAL A 113 9.40 -31.63 0.89
N PRO A 114 8.92 -30.45 0.45
CA PRO A 114 8.74 -30.14 -0.95
C PRO A 114 10.10 -30.01 -1.64
N SER A 115 10.25 -30.73 -2.75
CA SER A 115 11.40 -30.64 -3.65
C SER A 115 11.00 -30.01 -4.98
N VAL A 116 12.00 -29.57 -5.75
CA VAL A 116 11.81 -28.91 -7.05
C VAL A 116 11.08 -29.83 -8.04
N VAL A 117 10.48 -29.21 -9.07
CA VAL A 117 9.85 -29.93 -10.18
C VAL A 117 10.84 -30.92 -10.76
N LYS A 118 10.38 -32.15 -11.04
CA LYS A 118 11.18 -33.21 -11.64
C LYS A 118 11.92 -32.69 -12.87
N ASP A 119 13.25 -32.80 -12.84
CA ASP A 119 14.13 -32.49 -13.96
C ASP A 119 14.53 -33.78 -14.70
N ASN A 120 15.24 -33.64 -15.82
CA ASN A 120 15.73 -34.77 -16.61
C ASN A 120 17.01 -35.41 -16.02
N THR A 121 17.34 -35.14 -14.74
CA THR A 121 18.53 -35.72 -14.12
C THR A 121 18.36 -37.21 -13.89
N LYS A 122 19.36 -38.00 -14.31
CA LYS A 122 19.37 -39.45 -14.09
C LYS A 122 19.94 -39.73 -12.70
N TYR A 123 19.08 -40.21 -11.80
CA TYR A 123 19.48 -40.66 -10.46
C TYR A 123 20.08 -42.07 -10.55
N THR A 124 21.19 -42.30 -9.83
CA THR A 124 21.85 -43.61 -9.79
C THR A 124 21.12 -44.51 -8.81
N TYR A 125 20.72 -45.70 -9.24
CA TYR A 125 20.02 -46.67 -8.39
C TYR A 125 20.98 -47.73 -7.86
N THR A 126 21.08 -47.83 -6.53
CA THR A 126 21.69 -48.97 -5.84
C THR A 126 20.68 -49.59 -4.86
N PRO A 127 20.65 -50.93 -4.72
CA PRO A 127 19.69 -51.60 -3.84
C PRO A 127 19.78 -51.10 -2.39
N GLY A 128 18.65 -50.70 -1.82
CA GLY A 128 18.60 -50.15 -0.47
C GLY A 128 18.81 -48.64 -0.40
N CYS A 129 18.89 -47.92 -1.52
CA CYS A 129 18.78 -46.46 -1.52
C CYS A 129 17.33 -45.98 -1.72
N PRO A 130 16.97 -44.75 -1.30
CA PRO A 130 15.65 -44.18 -1.53
C PRO A 130 15.33 -43.95 -3.02
N ILE A 131 14.07 -44.13 -3.44
CA ILE A 131 13.61 -43.98 -4.83
C ILE A 131 12.29 -43.21 -4.89
N PHE A 132 12.14 -42.36 -5.91
CA PHE A 132 10.88 -41.68 -6.20
C PHE A 132 9.88 -42.61 -6.90
N TYR A 133 8.69 -42.73 -6.33
CA TYR A 133 7.56 -43.47 -6.88
C TYR A 133 6.42 -42.51 -7.23
N CYS A 134 5.77 -42.73 -8.36
CA CYS A 134 4.56 -42.01 -8.75
C CYS A 134 3.44 -42.25 -7.72
N LEU A 135 2.87 -41.19 -7.16
CA LEU A 135 1.87 -41.30 -6.10
C LEU A 135 0.64 -42.11 -6.54
N GLN A 136 0.18 -41.95 -7.79
CA GLN A 136 -0.90 -42.77 -8.34
C GLN A 136 -0.58 -44.27 -8.29
N ASP A 137 0.66 -44.66 -8.60
CA ASP A 137 1.07 -46.07 -8.59
C ASP A 137 1.23 -46.61 -7.18
N ILE A 138 1.66 -45.76 -6.23
CA ILE A 138 1.64 -46.09 -4.80
C ILE A 138 0.19 -46.35 -4.37
N MET A 139 -0.74 -45.43 -4.66
CA MET A 139 -2.13 -45.50 -4.20
C MET A 139 -2.91 -46.69 -4.78
N ARG A 140 -2.50 -47.22 -5.95
CA ARG A 140 -3.07 -48.45 -6.52
C ARG A 140 -2.84 -49.70 -5.67
N VAL A 141 -1.75 -49.73 -4.89
CA VAL A 141 -1.31 -50.90 -4.12
C VAL A 141 -1.10 -50.61 -2.62
N CYS A 142 -1.40 -49.38 -2.20
CA CYS A 142 -1.29 -48.92 -0.82
C CYS A 142 -2.62 -49.16 -0.10
N SER A 143 -2.59 -50.08 0.87
CA SER A 143 -3.67 -50.36 1.80
C SER A 143 -3.08 -50.62 3.17
N GLU A 144 -3.86 -50.49 4.25
CA GLU A 144 -3.40 -50.78 5.61
C GLU A 144 -2.98 -52.25 5.79
N SER A 145 -3.49 -53.15 4.93
CA SER A 145 -3.16 -54.57 4.85
C SER A 145 -2.07 -54.90 3.82
N SER A 146 -1.45 -53.90 3.19
CA SER A 146 -0.49 -54.11 2.09
C SER A 146 0.78 -54.79 2.59
N THR A 147 1.22 -55.82 1.86
CA THR A 147 2.50 -56.48 2.14
C THR A 147 3.71 -55.69 1.64
N HIS A 148 3.47 -54.70 0.76
CA HIS A 148 4.52 -53.90 0.11
C HIS A 148 4.99 -52.70 0.94
N PHE A 149 4.17 -52.22 1.88
CA PHE A 149 4.49 -51.08 2.74
C PHE A 149 4.48 -51.48 4.21
N ALA A 150 5.20 -50.75 5.05
CA ALA A 150 4.95 -50.83 6.49
C ALA A 150 3.57 -50.23 6.81
N THR A 151 2.84 -50.83 7.76
CA THR A 151 1.46 -50.43 8.11
C THR A 151 1.34 -48.93 8.43
N LEU A 152 2.25 -48.40 9.26
CA LEU A 152 2.29 -46.97 9.58
C LEU A 152 2.58 -46.09 8.35
N THR A 153 3.52 -46.51 7.49
CA THR A 153 3.80 -45.83 6.22
C THR A 153 2.57 -45.82 5.30
N ALA A 154 1.84 -46.93 5.19
CA ALA A 154 0.63 -47.00 4.38
C ALA A 154 -0.45 -46.01 4.89
N ARG A 155 -0.69 -45.99 6.21
CA ARG A 155 -1.61 -45.02 6.84
C ARG A 155 -1.20 -43.57 6.55
N MET A 156 0.08 -43.25 6.68
CA MET A 156 0.62 -41.92 6.40
C MET A 156 0.49 -41.52 4.93
N LEU A 157 0.73 -42.45 3.99
CA LEU A 157 0.61 -42.19 2.56
C LEU A 157 -0.84 -41.98 2.11
N ILE A 158 -1.79 -42.76 2.64
CA ILE A 158 -3.23 -42.56 2.40
C ILE A 158 -3.69 -41.20 2.94
N ALA A 159 -3.25 -40.84 4.14
CA ALA A 159 -3.56 -39.54 4.72
C ALA A 159 -2.95 -38.38 3.93
N LEU A 160 -1.74 -38.57 3.37
CA LEU A 160 -1.08 -37.58 2.53
C LEU A 160 -1.79 -37.38 1.19
N ASP A 161 -2.26 -38.45 0.54
CA ASP A 161 -3.03 -38.39 -0.71
C ASP A 161 -4.32 -37.56 -0.53
N LYS A 162 -5.09 -37.87 0.53
CA LYS A 162 -6.27 -37.09 0.91
C LYS A 162 -5.93 -35.64 1.27
N TRP A 163 -4.85 -35.43 2.01
CA TRP A 163 -4.41 -34.08 2.37
C TRP A 163 -4.09 -33.25 1.14
N LEU A 164 -3.38 -33.81 0.15
CA LEU A 164 -3.09 -33.11 -1.10
C LEU A 164 -4.38 -32.74 -1.86
N ASP A 165 -5.36 -33.64 -1.94
CA ASP A 165 -6.65 -33.37 -2.56
C ASP A 165 -7.37 -32.16 -1.90
N GLU A 166 -7.49 -32.18 -0.58
CA GLU A 166 -8.08 -31.08 0.19
C GLU A 166 -7.32 -29.75 0.00
N ARG A 167 -5.99 -29.81 -0.13
CA ARG A 167 -5.15 -28.63 -0.34
C ARG A 167 -5.28 -28.04 -1.75
N HIS A 168 -5.61 -28.84 -2.77
CA HIS A 168 -5.87 -28.32 -4.12
C HIS A 168 -7.16 -27.49 -4.19
N ALA A 169 -8.15 -27.75 -3.33
CA ALA A 169 -9.36 -26.94 -3.22
C ALA A 169 -9.09 -25.52 -2.68
N GLN A 170 -7.96 -25.31 -1.98
CA GLN A 170 -7.57 -24.01 -1.43
C GLN A 170 -6.77 -23.20 -2.46
N SER A 171 -7.27 -22.00 -2.80
CA SER A 171 -6.60 -21.12 -3.76
C SER A 171 -5.16 -20.81 -3.33
N HIS A 172 -4.21 -20.99 -4.25
CA HIS A 172 -2.77 -20.70 -4.07
C HIS A 172 -1.98 -21.56 -3.05
N PHE A 173 -2.59 -22.56 -2.39
CA PHE A 173 -1.89 -23.38 -1.41
C PHE A 173 -0.78 -24.24 -2.02
N ILE A 174 -1.09 -25.00 -3.08
CA ILE A 174 -0.10 -25.86 -3.77
C ILE A 174 1.07 -25.05 -4.35
N PRO A 175 0.85 -23.92 -5.05
CA PRO A 175 1.94 -23.00 -5.40
C PRO A 175 2.78 -22.55 -4.19
N ALA A 176 2.16 -22.32 -3.02
CA ALA A 176 2.86 -21.89 -1.81
C ALA A 176 3.66 -23.02 -1.14
N LEU A 177 3.17 -24.26 -1.21
CA LEU A 177 3.85 -25.45 -0.69
C LEU A 177 5.21 -25.67 -1.36
N PHE A 178 5.33 -25.41 -2.67
CA PHE A 178 6.59 -25.61 -3.41
C PHE A 178 7.47 -24.35 -3.55
N ARG A 179 7.11 -23.24 -2.89
CA ARG A 179 7.98 -22.05 -2.80
C ARG A 179 9.12 -22.28 -1.80
N PRO A 180 10.25 -21.54 -1.91
CA PRO A 180 11.30 -21.57 -0.89
C PRO A 180 10.75 -21.26 0.51
N SER A 181 11.43 -21.72 1.57
CA SER A 181 11.07 -21.34 2.94
C SER A 181 10.96 -19.82 3.06
N PRO A 182 10.09 -19.28 3.91
CA PRO A 182 10.03 -17.85 4.17
C PRO A 182 11.42 -17.27 4.48
N LEU A 183 12.25 -17.96 5.28
CA LEU A 183 13.64 -17.59 5.51
C LEU A 183 14.49 -17.52 4.22
N GLU A 184 14.40 -18.52 3.34
CA GLU A 184 15.06 -18.45 2.04
C GLU A 184 14.43 -17.41 1.11
N ARG A 185 13.12 -17.16 1.16
CA ARG A 185 12.46 -16.10 0.40
C ARG A 185 12.91 -14.72 0.89
N ILE A 186 13.18 -14.55 2.18
CA ILE A 186 13.79 -13.34 2.72
C ILE A 186 15.23 -13.22 2.21
N LYS A 187 15.99 -14.32 2.18
CA LYS A 187 17.40 -14.34 1.73
C LYS A 187 17.59 -14.24 0.20
N THR A 188 16.66 -14.76 -0.60
CA THR A 188 16.77 -14.91 -2.06
C THR A 188 15.76 -14.09 -2.85
N ASN A 189 14.64 -13.68 -2.25
CA ASN A 189 13.79 -12.60 -2.79
C ASN A 189 14.13 -11.27 -2.10
N VAL A 190 15.42 -10.95 -1.96
CA VAL A 190 15.83 -9.55 -1.80
C VAL A 190 15.62 -8.84 -3.14
N ILE A 191 14.35 -8.68 -3.54
CA ILE A 191 13.75 -7.44 -3.99
C ILE A 191 12.26 -7.48 -3.59
N ASN A 192 11.98 -7.39 -2.29
CA ASN A 192 10.86 -6.55 -1.87
C ASN A 192 11.43 -5.13 -1.83
N PRO A 193 10.96 -4.17 -2.66
CA PRO A 193 11.52 -2.82 -2.70
C PRO A 193 11.40 -2.04 -1.40
N ALA A 194 10.65 -2.56 -0.42
CA ALA A 194 10.54 -1.98 0.91
C ALA A 194 11.67 -2.39 1.88
N TYR A 195 12.60 -3.29 1.52
CA TYR A 195 13.60 -3.84 2.48
C TYR A 195 14.94 -4.24 1.85
N ALA A 196 15.52 -3.40 0.99
CA ALA A 196 16.93 -3.55 0.60
C ALA A 196 17.82 -2.98 1.70
N THR A 197 18.61 -3.80 2.39
CA THR A 197 19.65 -3.32 3.32
C THR A 197 20.88 -2.87 2.54
N GLU A 198 21.27 -1.61 2.70
CA GLU A 198 22.60 -1.13 2.32
C GLU A 198 23.65 -1.62 3.32
N SER A 199 24.84 -1.90 2.83
CA SER A 199 25.97 -2.39 3.64
C SER A 199 26.37 -1.38 4.71
N GLY A 200 26.08 -1.68 5.98
CA GLY A 200 26.49 -0.85 7.13
C GLY A 200 25.50 -0.76 8.30
N GLN A 201 24.26 -1.23 8.17
CA GLN A 201 23.27 -1.14 9.25
C GLN A 201 23.49 -2.22 10.33
N THR A 202 23.58 -1.80 11.59
CA THR A 202 23.63 -2.67 12.77
C THR A 202 22.23 -3.19 13.12
N GLU A 203 22.16 -4.36 13.76
CA GLU A 203 20.94 -5.17 14.00
C GLU A 203 19.78 -4.45 14.74
N ASN A 204 20.02 -3.26 15.30
CA ASN A 204 19.05 -2.48 16.07
C ASN A 204 18.30 -1.40 15.27
N SER A 205 18.48 -1.32 13.96
CA SER A 205 17.77 -0.37 13.10
C SER A 205 16.30 -0.80 12.88
N LEU A 206 15.36 0.11 13.15
CA LEU A 206 13.91 -0.10 13.02
C LEU A 206 13.45 0.26 11.60
N HIS A 207 12.84 -0.69 10.88
CA HIS A 207 12.30 -0.50 9.54
C HIS A 207 10.77 -0.59 9.58
N MET A 208 10.05 0.47 9.16
CA MET A 208 8.59 0.61 9.33
C MET A 208 8.14 0.43 10.81
N GLY A 209 8.96 0.89 11.76
CA GLY A 209 8.66 0.81 13.20
C GLY A 209 8.96 -0.54 13.87
N TYR A 210 9.63 -1.47 13.17
CA TYR A 210 10.02 -2.77 13.72
C TYR A 210 11.51 -3.05 13.47
N SER A 211 12.22 -3.55 14.47
CA SER A 211 13.62 -3.96 14.35
C SER A 211 13.75 -5.15 13.41
N ALA A 212 14.94 -5.36 12.83
CA ALA A 212 15.22 -6.58 12.07
C ALA A 212 14.85 -7.86 12.87
N LEU A 213 15.01 -7.83 14.20
CA LEU A 213 14.63 -8.91 15.11
C LEU A 213 13.10 -9.04 15.30
N GLU A 214 12.35 -7.94 15.32
CA GLU A 214 10.88 -7.94 15.38
C GLU A 214 10.25 -8.32 14.04
N ILE A 215 10.84 -7.90 12.92
CA ILE A 215 10.43 -8.31 11.57
C ILE A 215 10.67 -9.80 11.40
N LYS A 216 11.85 -10.29 11.81
CA LYS A 216 12.15 -11.72 11.89
C LYS A 216 11.14 -12.43 12.78
N SER A 217 10.83 -11.91 13.97
CA SER A 217 9.83 -12.51 14.87
C SER A 217 8.41 -12.50 14.30
N LYS A 218 8.00 -11.46 13.57
CA LYS A 218 6.68 -11.37 12.93
C LYS A 218 6.57 -12.26 11.70
N MET A 219 7.64 -12.40 10.92
CA MET A 219 7.73 -13.36 9.82
C MET A 219 7.74 -14.81 10.34
N LEU A 220 8.44 -15.08 11.44
CA LEU A 220 8.39 -16.36 12.17
C LEU A 220 6.99 -16.60 12.80
N ALA A 221 6.28 -15.55 13.23
CA ALA A 221 4.90 -15.66 13.73
C ALA A 221 3.89 -15.95 12.60
N LEU A 222 4.10 -15.38 11.40
CA LEU A 222 3.36 -15.75 10.19
C LEU A 222 3.68 -17.18 9.73
N GLU A 223 4.91 -17.69 9.98
CA GLU A 223 5.26 -19.11 9.79
C GLU A 223 4.50 -20.06 10.72
N LYS A 224 4.16 -19.65 11.95
CA LYS A 224 3.26 -20.43 12.82
C LYS A 224 1.84 -20.51 12.27
N ALA A 225 1.44 -19.63 11.35
CA ALA A 225 0.13 -19.65 10.69
C ALA A 225 0.06 -20.62 9.49
N ASP A 226 1.21 -21.02 8.90
CA ASP A 226 1.29 -22.10 7.91
C ASP A 226 1.12 -23.49 8.56
N THR A 227 1.30 -23.58 9.88
CA THR A 227 0.91 -24.75 10.66
C THR A 227 -0.56 -24.57 11.01
N CYS A 228 -1.44 -25.42 10.47
CA CYS A 228 -2.87 -25.33 10.78
C CYS A 228 -3.09 -25.77 12.24
N ILE A 229 -3.05 -24.81 13.16
CA ILE A 229 -3.68 -24.98 14.46
C ILE A 229 -5.16 -24.78 14.18
N TYR A 230 -5.90 -25.88 14.06
CA TYR A 230 -7.35 -25.79 14.01
C TYR A 230 -7.80 -25.09 15.29
N ASN A 231 -8.53 -24.00 15.11
CA ASN A 231 -9.25 -23.37 16.19
C ASN A 231 -10.08 -24.49 16.88
N PRO A 232 -10.06 -24.65 18.22
CA PRO A 232 -10.94 -25.61 18.89
C PRO A 232 -12.44 -25.35 18.60
N LEU A 233 -12.76 -24.19 18.03
CA LEU A 233 -14.07 -23.77 17.54
C LEU A 233 -14.27 -23.97 16.03
N PHE A 234 -13.36 -24.63 15.31
CA PHE A 234 -13.49 -24.86 13.87
C PHE A 234 -14.65 -25.83 13.59
N GLY A 235 -15.74 -25.30 13.04
CA GLY A 235 -17.03 -25.99 12.90
C GLY A 235 -18.12 -25.48 13.86
N SER A 236 -17.80 -24.51 14.73
CA SER A 236 -18.81 -23.72 15.45
C SER A 236 -18.95 -22.36 14.75
N ASP A 237 -20.18 -21.89 14.57
CA ASP A 237 -20.53 -20.71 13.77
C ASP A 237 -20.12 -19.36 14.38
N LEU A 238 -19.05 -19.32 15.19
CA LEU A 238 -18.57 -18.13 15.90
C LEU A 238 -17.34 -17.51 15.21
N GLN A 239 -17.40 -16.21 14.92
CA GLN A 239 -16.34 -15.46 14.22
C GLN A 239 -15.20 -15.00 15.15
N TYR A 240 -13.95 -15.11 14.70
CA TYR A 240 -12.73 -14.69 15.39
C TYR A 240 -12.06 -13.49 14.69
N THR A 241 -11.58 -12.48 15.43
CA THR A 241 -10.81 -11.35 14.90
C THR A 241 -9.44 -11.22 15.61
N ASN A 242 -8.36 -11.13 14.84
CA ASN A 242 -6.98 -10.92 15.35
C ASN A 242 -6.65 -9.43 15.35
N ARG A 243 -6.63 -8.77 16.50
CA ARG A 243 -5.88 -7.52 16.72
C ARG A 243 -5.23 -7.54 18.10
N VAL A 244 -4.02 -6.96 18.18
CA VAL A 244 -3.27 -6.78 19.44
C VAL A 244 -3.45 -5.32 19.82
N ASP A 245 -3.96 -5.06 21.02
CA ASP A 245 -4.61 -3.78 21.34
C ASP A 245 -3.69 -2.67 21.90
N LYS A 246 -2.40 -2.93 22.24
CA LYS A 246 -1.47 -1.88 22.70
C LYS A 246 0.01 -2.30 22.69
N VAL A 247 0.92 -1.34 22.63
CA VAL A 247 2.34 -1.44 23.06
C VAL A 247 2.58 -0.38 24.14
N VAL A 248 3.19 -0.77 25.27
CA VAL A 248 3.65 0.15 26.32
C VAL A 248 5.16 0.26 26.23
N ILE A 249 5.69 1.46 26.00
CA ILE A 249 7.14 1.72 26.03
C ILE A 249 7.48 2.20 27.44
N ASN A 250 8.44 1.52 28.08
CA ASN A 250 8.98 1.92 29.37
C ASN A 250 9.71 3.27 29.23
N PRO A 251 9.34 4.32 30.00
CA PRO A 251 9.93 5.66 29.87
C PRO A 251 11.43 5.73 30.22
N TYR A 252 12.02 4.66 30.75
CA TYR A 252 13.44 4.56 31.05
C TYR A 252 14.26 3.82 29.98
N PHE A 253 13.64 3.45 28.86
CA PHE A 253 14.30 2.76 27.76
C PHE A 253 15.29 3.70 27.05
N GLY A 254 16.59 3.43 27.19
CA GLY A 254 17.68 4.20 26.57
C GLY A 254 18.56 5.02 27.52
N LEU A 255 18.27 5.05 28.82
CA LEU A 255 19.03 5.82 29.82
C LEU A 255 20.18 5.04 30.52
N GLY A 256 20.51 3.83 30.04
CA GLY A 256 21.46 2.93 30.69
C GLY A 256 20.87 2.26 31.95
N ALA A 257 21.60 1.31 32.55
CA ALA A 257 21.17 0.66 33.78
C ALA A 257 20.91 1.73 34.87
N PRO A 258 19.68 1.81 35.41
CA PRO A 258 19.38 2.77 36.48
C PRO A 258 20.29 2.47 37.67
N ASP A 259 20.95 3.50 38.20
CA ASP A 259 21.66 3.39 39.47
C ASP A 259 20.62 3.28 40.59
N TYR A 260 20.25 2.04 40.94
CA TYR A 260 19.26 1.73 41.97
C TYR A 260 19.64 2.28 43.36
N SER A 261 20.88 2.73 43.56
CA SER A 261 21.31 3.38 44.81
C SER A 261 20.84 4.84 44.94
N LYS A 262 20.36 5.46 43.85
CA LYS A 262 19.87 6.85 43.83
C LYS A 262 18.34 6.97 43.85
N ILE A 263 17.62 5.85 43.86
CA ILE A 263 16.17 5.85 44.03
C ILE A 263 15.88 5.97 45.53
N GLN A 264 15.62 7.19 46.00
CA GLN A 264 14.98 7.37 47.31
C GLN A 264 13.54 6.87 47.20
N ILE A 265 13.29 5.68 47.73
CA ILE A 265 11.95 5.17 47.99
C ILE A 265 11.29 6.17 48.95
N PRO A 266 10.18 6.84 48.58
CA PRO A 266 9.44 7.67 49.51
C PRO A 266 9.04 6.82 50.71
N LYS A 267 9.32 7.29 51.92
CA LYS A 267 9.04 6.56 53.16
C LYS A 267 7.63 5.99 53.16
N GLN A 268 7.55 4.76 53.67
CA GLN A 268 6.46 3.79 53.66
C GLN A 268 5.22 4.22 54.47
N GLU A 269 4.78 5.48 54.36
CA GLU A 269 3.65 6.03 55.12
C GLU A 269 2.43 6.31 54.22
N LYS A 270 2.56 6.30 52.89
CA LYS A 270 1.43 6.47 51.96
C LYS A 270 0.77 5.17 51.48
N TRP A 271 1.26 4.01 51.91
CA TRP A 271 0.74 2.69 51.51
C TRP A 271 -0.31 2.09 52.47
N GLN A 272 -0.83 2.87 53.41
CA GLN A 272 -1.99 2.47 54.22
C GLN A 272 -3.29 3.06 53.67
N ARG A 273 -3.73 2.61 52.49
CA ARG A 273 -5.16 2.66 52.14
C ARG A 273 -5.59 1.35 51.46
N SER A 274 -6.16 0.51 52.32
CA SER A 274 -7.16 -0.56 52.10
C SER A 274 -7.04 -1.43 50.84
N MET A 275 -6.68 -2.71 51.05
CA MET A 275 -6.85 -3.82 50.10
C MET A 275 -8.34 -4.16 49.91
N SER A 276 -9.10 -3.30 49.22
CA SER A 276 -10.50 -3.60 48.90
C SER A 276 -11.02 -2.83 47.67
N SER A 277 -10.33 -2.83 46.51
CA SER A 277 -10.92 -2.28 45.27
C SER A 277 -10.11 -2.61 43.98
N VAL A 278 -9.90 -3.87 43.63
CA VAL A 278 -9.23 -4.23 42.35
C VAL A 278 -10.08 -3.84 41.12
N THR A 279 -11.37 -3.54 41.30
CA THR A 279 -12.26 -3.07 40.22
C THR A 279 -12.22 -1.56 39.97
N GLU A 280 -11.85 -0.74 40.97
CA GLU A 280 -11.85 0.73 40.79
C GLU A 280 -10.61 1.26 40.06
N ASP A 281 -9.47 0.55 40.13
CA ASP A 281 -8.20 1.06 39.58
C ASP A 281 -8.16 1.11 38.05
N LYS A 282 -8.89 0.22 37.34
CA LYS A 282 -8.94 0.23 35.87
C LYS A 282 -9.77 1.38 35.30
N GLU A 283 -10.91 1.70 35.93
CA GLU A 283 -11.74 2.84 35.52
C GLU A 283 -11.01 4.16 35.79
N ARG A 284 -10.32 4.29 36.93
CA ARG A 284 -9.51 5.48 37.24
C ARG A 284 -8.36 5.69 36.23
N GLN A 285 -7.72 4.61 35.79
CA GLN A 285 -6.64 4.69 34.80
C GLN A 285 -7.12 5.12 33.40
N TRP A 286 -8.29 4.65 32.93
CA TRP A 286 -8.86 5.09 31.64
C TRP A 286 -9.23 6.57 31.66
N VAL A 287 -9.79 7.03 32.78
CA VAL A 287 -10.16 8.44 32.98
C VAL A 287 -8.96 9.38 32.88
N ASP A 288 -7.83 9.00 33.51
CA ASP A 288 -6.61 9.81 33.50
C ASP A 288 -5.93 9.80 32.12
N ASP A 289 -5.93 8.66 31.42
CA ASP A 289 -5.32 8.51 30.09
C ASP A 289 -6.17 9.11 28.95
N PHE A 290 -7.50 9.18 29.11
CA PHE A 290 -8.47 9.60 28.07
C PHE A 290 -9.50 10.62 28.57
N PRO A 291 -9.07 11.80 29.05
CA PRO A 291 -9.96 12.80 29.65
C PRO A 291 -10.99 13.36 28.64
N LEU A 292 -10.64 13.43 27.35
CA LEU A 292 -11.57 13.90 26.32
C LEU A 292 -12.72 12.91 26.09
N HIS A 293 -12.43 11.60 26.10
CA HIS A 293 -13.43 10.53 25.99
C HIS A 293 -14.40 10.55 27.17
N ARG A 294 -13.86 10.73 28.39
CA ARG A 294 -14.67 10.90 29.60
C ARG A 294 -15.60 12.09 29.51
N SER A 295 -15.08 13.27 29.17
CA SER A 295 -15.92 14.48 29.05
C SER A 295 -17.06 14.29 28.03
N ALA A 296 -16.80 13.54 26.96
CA ALA A 296 -17.78 13.22 25.94
C ALA A 296 -18.86 12.22 26.41
N CYS A 297 -18.50 11.22 27.23
CA CYS A 297 -19.46 10.27 27.79
C CYS A 297 -20.30 10.86 28.93
N GLU A 298 -19.72 11.73 29.76
CA GLU A 298 -20.43 12.42 30.84
C GLU A 298 -21.34 13.54 30.30
N GLY A 299 -20.94 14.15 29.18
CA GLY A 299 -21.60 15.31 28.60
C GLY A 299 -21.15 16.64 29.22
N ASP A 300 -19.97 16.67 29.83
CA ASP A 300 -19.38 17.89 30.40
C ASP A 300 -18.84 18.78 29.27
N ALA A 301 -19.71 19.68 28.80
CA ALA A 301 -19.42 20.61 27.72
C ALA A 301 -18.29 21.59 28.06
N GLU A 302 -18.12 21.97 29.32
CA GLU A 302 -17.08 22.93 29.74
C GLU A 302 -15.71 22.26 29.71
N LEU A 303 -15.59 21.08 30.32
CA LEU A 303 -14.37 20.29 30.29
C LEU A 303 -13.99 19.91 28.85
N LEU A 304 -14.96 19.45 28.05
CA LEU A 304 -14.73 19.10 26.65
C LEU A 304 -14.21 20.31 25.86
N ASN A 305 -14.80 21.50 26.06
CA ASN A 305 -14.32 22.73 25.45
C ASN A 305 -12.88 23.07 25.84
N ARG A 306 -12.55 22.93 27.12
CA ARG A 306 -11.21 23.21 27.67
C ARG A 306 -10.17 22.28 27.06
N LEU A 307 -10.44 20.98 27.05
CA LEU A 307 -9.54 19.95 26.51
C LEU A 307 -9.28 20.14 25.00
N LEU A 308 -10.30 20.52 24.22
CA LEU A 308 -10.10 20.86 22.81
C LEU A 308 -9.17 22.08 22.62
N SER A 309 -9.28 23.07 23.49
CA SER A 309 -8.40 24.24 23.49
C SER A 309 -6.96 23.88 23.91
N GLU A 310 -6.78 22.84 24.72
CA GLU A 310 -5.49 22.25 25.09
C GLU A 310 -4.90 21.30 24.03
N ARG A 311 -5.52 21.23 22.83
CA ARG A 311 -5.09 20.43 21.67
C ARG A 311 -5.15 18.91 21.87
N PHE A 312 -6.05 18.42 22.72
CA PHE A 312 -6.38 16.99 22.73
C PHE A 312 -6.96 16.56 21.38
N SER A 313 -6.54 15.40 20.89
CA SER A 313 -6.95 14.90 19.57
C SER A 313 -8.38 14.35 19.61
N VAL A 314 -9.27 14.94 18.81
CA VAL A 314 -10.66 14.48 18.63
C VAL A 314 -10.79 13.12 17.95
N ASN A 315 -9.70 12.65 17.33
CA ASN A 315 -9.68 11.39 16.59
C ASN A 315 -8.90 10.30 17.35
N GLN A 316 -8.38 10.61 18.54
CA GLN A 316 -7.66 9.63 19.35
C GLN A 316 -8.59 8.48 19.71
N LEU A 317 -8.13 7.26 19.47
CA LEU A 317 -8.82 6.05 19.87
C LEU A 317 -8.33 5.62 21.26
N ASP A 318 -9.25 5.21 22.12
CA ASP A 318 -8.93 4.61 23.41
C ASP A 318 -8.63 3.10 23.29
N SER A 319 -8.56 2.40 24.42
CA SER A 319 -8.31 0.95 24.46
C SER A 319 -9.39 0.11 23.78
N ASP A 320 -10.62 0.63 23.66
CA ASP A 320 -11.73 -0.06 22.99
C ASP A 320 -11.81 0.30 21.50
N HIS A 321 -10.83 1.07 21.02
CA HIS A 321 -10.75 1.64 19.69
C HIS A 321 -11.89 2.62 19.39
N TRP A 322 -12.35 3.36 20.40
CA TRP A 322 -13.40 4.38 20.29
C TRP A 322 -12.81 5.79 20.40
N ALA A 323 -13.23 6.66 19.48
CA ALA A 323 -13.04 8.10 19.59
C ALA A 323 -14.10 8.75 20.50
N PRO A 324 -13.84 9.96 21.06
CA PRO A 324 -14.78 10.67 21.93
C PRO A 324 -16.19 10.85 21.32
N ILE A 325 -16.30 11.08 20.01
CA ILE A 325 -17.59 11.26 19.33
C ILE A 325 -18.47 10.00 19.37
N HIS A 326 -17.87 8.80 19.39
CA HIS A 326 -18.63 7.57 19.52
C HIS A 326 -19.28 7.45 20.90
N TYR A 327 -18.54 7.81 21.96
CA TYR A 327 -19.08 7.87 23.32
C TYR A 327 -20.20 8.91 23.45
N ALA A 328 -20.02 10.11 22.91
CA ALA A 328 -21.06 11.13 22.91
C ALA A 328 -22.34 10.65 22.19
N CYS A 329 -22.19 9.98 21.04
CA CYS A 329 -23.32 9.43 20.29
C CYS A 329 -23.97 8.23 20.99
N TRP A 330 -23.19 7.34 21.60
CA TRP A 330 -23.69 6.17 22.33
C TRP A 330 -24.54 6.57 23.53
N TYR A 331 -24.03 7.49 24.35
CA TYR A 331 -24.70 7.98 25.56
C TYR A 331 -25.72 9.10 25.32
N GLY A 332 -26.00 9.47 24.06
CA GLY A 332 -27.01 10.48 23.74
C GLY A 332 -26.63 11.90 24.18
N LYS A 333 -25.34 12.22 24.29
CA LYS A 333 -24.84 13.54 24.71
C LYS A 333 -24.83 14.50 23.52
N VAL A 334 -25.97 15.18 23.33
CA VAL A 334 -26.22 16.13 22.23
C VAL A 334 -25.15 17.23 22.17
N GLU A 335 -24.96 17.96 23.28
CA GLU A 335 -24.06 19.11 23.29
C GLU A 335 -22.59 18.71 23.12
N ALA A 336 -22.18 17.59 23.71
CA ALA A 336 -20.85 17.03 23.49
C ALA A 336 -20.61 16.70 22.01
N THR A 337 -21.59 16.06 21.35
CA THR A 337 -21.50 15.76 19.90
C THR A 337 -21.41 17.04 19.07
N ARG A 338 -22.20 18.07 19.39
CA ARG A 338 -22.16 19.38 18.73
C ARG A 338 -20.78 20.02 18.84
N ILE A 339 -20.23 20.11 20.05
CA ILE A 339 -18.91 20.73 20.29
C ILE A 339 -17.81 19.96 19.56
N LEU A 340 -17.86 18.62 19.57
CA LEU A 340 -16.88 17.79 18.86
C LEU A 340 -16.91 18.02 17.34
N LEU A 341 -18.10 18.18 16.75
CA LEU A 341 -18.25 18.46 15.31
C LEU A 341 -17.86 19.90 14.96
N GLU A 342 -18.33 20.89 15.71
CA GLU A 342 -18.19 22.30 15.35
C GLU A 342 -16.83 22.87 15.77
N LYS A 343 -16.46 22.74 17.05
CA LYS A 343 -15.19 23.27 17.58
C LYS A 343 -14.05 22.28 17.34
N GLY A 344 -14.29 21.01 17.61
CA GLY A 344 -13.33 19.94 17.41
C GLY A 344 -13.07 19.62 15.94
N LYS A 345 -13.93 20.13 15.03
CA LYS A 345 -13.93 19.82 13.61
C LYS A 345 -13.89 18.32 13.35
N CYS A 346 -14.50 17.48 14.20
CA CYS A 346 -14.42 16.02 14.12
C CYS A 346 -15.04 15.50 12.80
N ASN A 347 -14.61 14.31 12.34
CA ASN A 347 -15.17 13.71 11.13
C ASN A 347 -16.52 13.08 11.50
N PRO A 348 -17.65 13.53 10.92
CA PRO A 348 -18.96 12.93 11.25
C PRO A 348 -19.07 11.47 10.83
N ASN A 349 -18.17 10.99 9.96
CA ASN A 349 -18.08 9.63 9.46
C ASN A 349 -16.88 8.87 10.03
N LEU A 350 -16.27 9.35 11.13
CA LEU A 350 -15.17 8.66 11.77
C LEU A 350 -15.58 7.21 12.10
N LEU A 351 -14.73 6.25 11.81
CA LEU A 351 -15.01 4.85 12.13
C LEU A 351 -14.29 4.48 13.42
N ASN A 352 -14.96 3.74 14.28
CA ASN A 352 -14.34 3.08 15.41
C ASN A 352 -13.60 1.79 14.98
N GLY A 353 -12.99 1.08 15.93
CA GLY A 353 -12.25 -0.17 15.65
C GLY A 353 -13.09 -1.28 15.02
N GLN A 354 -14.40 -1.29 15.26
CA GLN A 354 -15.37 -2.24 14.68
C GLN A 354 -16.08 -1.68 13.44
N LEU A 355 -15.50 -0.66 12.79
CA LEU A 355 -16.02 -0.01 11.58
C LEU A 355 -17.45 0.53 11.70
N SER A 356 -17.89 0.87 12.91
CA SER A 356 -19.14 1.58 13.18
C SER A 356 -18.90 3.09 13.24
N SER A 357 -19.89 3.87 12.81
CA SER A 357 -19.80 5.34 12.74
C SER A 357 -20.62 6.04 13.83
N PRO A 358 -20.39 7.34 14.11
CA PRO A 358 -21.24 8.15 14.97
C PRO A 358 -22.73 8.01 14.63
N LEU A 359 -23.08 7.95 13.35
CA LEU A 359 -24.46 7.81 12.89
C LEU A 359 -25.07 6.44 13.27
N HIS A 360 -24.28 5.36 13.27
CA HIS A 360 -24.73 4.05 13.75
C HIS A 360 -25.06 4.07 15.24
N PHE A 361 -24.20 4.71 16.06
CA PHE A 361 -24.43 4.79 17.51
C PHE A 361 -25.58 5.71 17.87
N ALA A 362 -25.68 6.88 17.23
CA ALA A 362 -26.79 7.80 17.44
C ALA A 362 -28.14 7.15 17.05
N ALA A 363 -28.18 6.47 15.89
CA ALA A 363 -29.39 5.80 15.42
C ALA A 363 -29.73 4.55 16.23
N GLY A 364 -28.75 3.70 16.53
CA GLY A 364 -28.93 2.47 17.31
C GLY A 364 -29.37 2.72 18.76
N GLY A 365 -28.98 3.86 19.32
CA GLY A 365 -29.47 4.35 20.62
C GLY A 365 -30.77 5.16 20.54
N GLY A 366 -31.34 5.38 19.34
CA GLY A 366 -32.57 6.16 19.17
C GLY A 366 -32.45 7.64 19.55
N HIS A 367 -31.25 8.21 19.44
CA HIS A 367 -30.95 9.60 19.80
C HIS A 367 -31.28 10.55 18.64
N ALA A 368 -32.57 10.76 18.38
CA ALA A 368 -33.07 11.50 17.21
C ALA A 368 -32.45 12.89 17.02
N GLU A 369 -32.18 13.64 18.10
CA GLU A 369 -31.55 14.96 18.02
C GLU A 369 -30.09 14.88 17.51
N ILE A 370 -29.33 13.86 17.92
CA ILE A 370 -27.96 13.64 17.42
C ILE A 370 -28.00 13.19 15.95
N VAL A 371 -28.94 12.31 15.59
CA VAL A 371 -29.16 11.91 14.20
C VAL A 371 -29.44 13.15 13.33
N GLN A 372 -30.27 14.07 13.81
CA GLN A 372 -30.56 15.33 13.11
C GLN A 372 -29.31 16.21 12.94
N ILE A 373 -28.47 16.32 13.97
CA ILE A 373 -27.20 17.05 13.92
C ILE A 373 -26.26 16.46 12.86
N LEU A 374 -26.06 15.14 12.89
CA LEU A 374 -25.18 14.43 11.96
C LEU A 374 -25.67 14.55 10.52
N LEU A 375 -26.97 14.36 10.27
CA LEU A 375 -27.56 14.44 8.92
C LEU A 375 -27.55 15.86 8.33
N ASN A 376 -27.42 16.89 9.17
CA ASN A 376 -27.27 18.27 8.73
C ASN A 376 -25.80 18.68 8.53
N HIS A 377 -24.84 17.82 8.89
CA HIS A 377 -23.43 18.11 8.67
C HIS A 377 -23.05 17.92 7.19
N PRO A 378 -22.40 18.90 6.52
CA PRO A 378 -22.13 18.83 5.07
C PRO A 378 -21.30 17.61 4.62
N GLU A 379 -20.41 17.14 5.49
CA GLU A 379 -19.54 16.01 5.18
C GLU A 379 -20.17 14.62 5.40
N ILE A 380 -21.40 14.52 5.90
CA ILE A 380 -22.01 13.25 6.32
C ILE A 380 -22.18 12.25 5.17
N ASP A 381 -21.84 10.99 5.43
CA ASP A 381 -22.13 9.83 4.59
C ASP A 381 -23.39 9.16 5.13
N ARG A 382 -24.55 9.49 4.55
CA ARG A 382 -25.84 8.89 4.95
C ARG A 382 -26.04 7.46 4.46
N HIS A 383 -25.15 6.96 3.60
CA HIS A 383 -25.17 5.59 3.06
C HIS A 383 -24.08 4.71 3.70
N ILE A 384 -23.50 5.17 4.81
CA ILE A 384 -22.47 4.44 5.55
C ILE A 384 -23.00 3.11 6.07
N THR A 385 -22.15 2.10 6.08
CA THR A 385 -22.46 0.76 6.61
C THR A 385 -21.41 0.32 7.62
N ASP A 386 -21.83 -0.43 8.63
CA ASP A 386 -20.93 -1.04 9.61
C ASP A 386 -20.14 -2.23 9.03
N GLN A 387 -19.34 -2.90 9.88
CA GLN A 387 -18.57 -4.09 9.50
C GLN A 387 -19.42 -5.24 8.94
N GLN A 388 -20.69 -5.33 9.33
CA GLN A 388 -21.64 -6.36 8.91
C GLN A 388 -22.47 -5.92 7.69
N GLY A 389 -22.21 -4.73 7.14
CA GLY A 389 -22.97 -4.17 6.04
C GLY A 389 -24.32 -3.61 6.45
N ARG A 390 -24.58 -3.41 7.75
CA ARG A 390 -25.84 -2.84 8.24
C ARG A 390 -25.80 -1.33 8.13
N SER A 391 -26.92 -0.72 7.74
CA SER A 391 -27.08 0.73 7.75
C SER A 391 -27.46 1.24 9.15
N PRO A 392 -27.29 2.55 9.45
CA PRO A 392 -27.79 3.14 10.69
C PRO A 392 -29.29 2.90 10.92
N LEU A 393 -30.08 2.87 9.84
CA LEU A 393 -31.52 2.57 9.91
C LEU A 393 -31.77 1.13 10.36
N ASN A 394 -30.98 0.16 9.89
CA ASN A 394 -31.14 -1.23 10.32
C ASN A 394 -30.89 -1.38 11.82
N ILE A 395 -29.83 -0.78 12.35
CA ILE A 395 -29.51 -0.84 13.79
C ILE A 395 -30.60 -0.12 14.62
N CYS A 396 -31.11 1.00 14.12
CA CYS A 396 -32.20 1.76 14.75
C CYS A 396 -33.48 0.91 14.91
N GLU A 397 -33.92 0.25 13.83
CA GLU A 397 -35.14 -0.56 13.81
C GLU A 397 -34.97 -1.92 14.52
N GLU A 398 -33.75 -2.45 14.59
CA GLU A 398 -33.40 -3.67 15.33
C GLU A 398 -33.43 -3.42 16.85
N ASN A 399 -32.77 -2.37 17.33
CA ASN A 399 -32.60 -2.12 18.75
C ASN A 399 -33.84 -1.51 19.43
N LYS A 400 -34.58 -0.65 18.73
CA LYS A 400 -35.80 0.03 19.21
C LYS A 400 -35.63 0.74 20.56
N GLN A 401 -34.51 1.43 20.76
CA GLN A 401 -34.19 2.17 21.99
C GLN A 401 -34.67 3.62 21.93
N ASN A 402 -35.02 4.23 23.06
CA ASN A 402 -35.37 5.66 23.17
C ASN A 402 -36.34 6.13 22.06
N ASN A 403 -36.05 7.26 21.40
CA ASN A 403 -36.87 7.86 20.34
C ASN A 403 -36.51 7.31 18.95
N TRP A 404 -36.38 5.97 18.84
CA TRP A 404 -35.98 5.31 17.58
C TRP A 404 -36.96 5.56 16.42
N GLU A 405 -38.26 5.74 16.67
CA GLU A 405 -39.24 5.99 15.60
C GLU A 405 -38.96 7.33 14.89
N GLU A 406 -38.68 8.38 15.67
CA GLU A 406 -38.31 9.70 15.12
C GLU A 406 -36.94 9.63 14.44
N ALA A 407 -35.96 8.94 15.03
CA ALA A 407 -34.65 8.73 14.41
C ALA A 407 -34.76 7.98 13.07
N ALA A 408 -35.57 6.92 12.99
CA ALA A 408 -35.83 6.16 11.77
C ALA A 408 -36.53 7.02 10.70
N LYS A 409 -37.48 7.87 11.11
CA LYS A 409 -38.14 8.83 10.21
C LYS A 409 -37.13 9.80 9.60
N LEU A 410 -36.26 10.41 10.43
CA LEU A 410 -35.20 11.32 9.96
C LEU A 410 -34.26 10.64 8.96
N LEU A 411 -33.85 9.39 9.22
CA LEU A 411 -33.00 8.62 8.32
C LEU A 411 -33.68 8.32 6.97
N LYS A 412 -34.97 7.97 6.98
CA LYS A 412 -35.76 7.73 5.76
C LYS A 412 -35.93 9.01 4.94
N GLU A 413 -36.26 10.12 5.60
CA GLU A 413 -36.42 11.43 4.93
C GLU A 413 -35.09 11.96 4.37
N ALA A 414 -33.98 11.68 5.03
CA ALA A 414 -32.66 12.12 4.59
C ALA A 414 -32.23 11.51 3.25
N ILE A 415 -32.77 10.35 2.83
CA ILE A 415 -32.46 9.77 1.51
C ILE A 415 -32.89 10.72 0.37
N ASN A 416 -33.96 11.49 0.58
CA ASN A 416 -34.51 12.40 -0.43
C ASN A 416 -33.84 13.78 -0.42
N LYS A 417 -33.02 14.10 0.59
CA LYS A 417 -32.30 15.38 0.62
C LYS A 417 -31.25 15.43 -0.51
N PRO A 418 -31.05 16.56 -1.20
CA PRO A 418 -30.00 16.69 -2.19
C PRO A 418 -28.62 16.40 -1.57
N TYR A 419 -27.72 15.84 -2.38
CA TYR A 419 -26.33 15.63 -1.99
C TYR A 419 -25.57 16.96 -1.98
N GLU A 420 -24.61 17.05 -1.07
CA GLU A 420 -23.65 18.15 -1.08
C GLU A 420 -22.81 18.13 -2.35
N LYS A 421 -22.41 19.32 -2.80
CA LYS A 421 -21.67 19.50 -4.04
C LYS A 421 -20.29 20.07 -3.79
N PHE A 422 -19.30 19.53 -4.47
CA PHE A 422 -17.93 20.04 -4.39
C PHE A 422 -17.42 20.48 -5.76
N ARG A 423 -16.59 21.53 -5.78
CA ARG A 423 -16.03 22.10 -7.02
C ARG A 423 -14.75 21.38 -7.42
N ILE A 424 -14.72 20.85 -8.63
CA ILE A 424 -13.54 20.28 -9.28
C ILE A 424 -13.07 21.27 -10.36
N TYR A 425 -11.91 21.88 -10.16
CA TYR A 425 -11.35 22.92 -11.01
C TYR A 425 -10.54 22.34 -12.17
N ARG A 426 -10.38 23.14 -13.22
CA ARG A 426 -9.44 22.93 -14.33
C ARG A 426 -8.39 24.04 -14.30
N MET A 427 -7.30 23.87 -15.04
CA MET A 427 -6.17 24.82 -15.03
C MET A 427 -6.49 26.18 -15.68
N ASP A 428 -7.60 26.30 -16.41
CA ASP A 428 -8.15 27.56 -16.93
C ASP A 428 -8.95 28.35 -15.88
N GLY A 429 -9.13 27.81 -14.67
CA GLY A 429 -9.93 28.40 -13.59
C GLY A 429 -11.42 28.03 -13.64
N SER A 430 -11.88 27.35 -14.69
CA SER A 430 -13.24 26.81 -14.74
C SER A 430 -13.40 25.66 -13.74
N TYR A 431 -14.64 25.36 -13.34
CA TYR A 431 -14.92 24.23 -12.46
C TYR A 431 -16.25 23.56 -12.79
N ARG A 432 -16.37 22.31 -12.35
CA ARG A 432 -17.62 21.55 -12.33
C ARG A 432 -17.99 21.19 -10.90
N SER A 433 -19.25 21.36 -10.53
CA SER A 433 -19.79 20.89 -9.27
C SER A 433 -20.17 19.41 -9.38
N VAL A 434 -19.63 18.58 -8.49
CA VAL A 434 -19.88 17.13 -8.41
C VAL A 434 -20.60 16.81 -7.12
N GLU A 435 -21.62 15.94 -7.20
CA GLU A 435 -22.40 15.49 -6.06
C GLU A 435 -21.64 14.43 -5.24
N LEU A 436 -21.64 14.61 -3.92
CA LEU A 436 -20.95 13.77 -2.96
C LEU A 436 -21.91 12.73 -2.38
N LYS A 437 -22.07 11.61 -3.09
CA LYS A 437 -22.98 10.54 -2.67
C LYS A 437 -22.68 10.03 -1.26
N HIS A 438 -21.39 9.95 -0.90
CA HIS A 438 -20.92 9.44 0.39
C HIS A 438 -20.27 10.55 1.23
N GLY A 439 -20.69 11.81 1.09
CA GLY A 439 -20.09 12.93 1.83
C GLY A 439 -18.56 12.96 1.67
N ASN A 440 -17.83 13.11 2.78
CA ASN A 440 -16.35 13.08 2.76
C ASN A 440 -15.73 11.68 2.54
N ASN A 441 -16.54 10.60 2.54
CA ASN A 441 -16.11 9.26 2.15
C ASN A 441 -16.13 9.03 0.64
N THR A 442 -16.64 9.98 -0.15
CA THR A 442 -16.69 9.87 -1.61
C THR A 442 -15.28 9.71 -2.18
N THR A 443 -15.06 8.67 -2.99
CA THR A 443 -13.74 8.34 -3.55
C THR A 443 -13.45 9.11 -4.82
N VAL A 444 -12.17 9.18 -5.22
CA VAL A 444 -11.76 9.75 -6.52
C VAL A 444 -12.51 9.09 -7.68
N GLN A 445 -12.68 7.77 -7.66
CA GLN A 445 -13.41 7.07 -8.71
C GLN A 445 -14.86 7.56 -8.82
N GLN A 446 -15.56 7.67 -7.69
CA GLN A 446 -16.94 8.18 -7.65
C GLN A 446 -17.03 9.65 -8.10
N VAL A 447 -16.04 10.47 -7.73
CA VAL A 447 -15.95 11.85 -8.22
C VAL A 447 -15.80 11.86 -9.75
N MET A 448 -14.92 11.02 -10.31
CA MET A 448 -14.71 10.93 -11.76
C MET A 448 -15.98 10.47 -12.50
N GLU A 449 -16.74 9.52 -11.95
CA GLU A 449 -18.05 9.13 -12.48
C GLU A 449 -19.05 10.30 -12.48
N GLY A 450 -19.02 11.14 -11.44
CA GLY A 450 -19.85 12.35 -11.33
C GLY A 450 -19.45 13.51 -12.26
N MET A 451 -18.26 13.47 -12.88
CA MET A 451 -17.79 14.51 -13.80
C MET A 451 -18.51 14.53 -15.16
N ARG A 452 -19.29 13.47 -15.47
CA ARG A 452 -20.01 13.30 -16.76
C ARG A 452 -19.07 13.37 -17.99
N LEU A 453 -17.89 12.78 -17.86
CA LEU A 453 -16.95 12.59 -18.97
C LEU A 453 -17.30 11.28 -19.68
N SER A 454 -17.04 11.19 -20.99
CA SER A 454 -17.12 9.89 -21.68
C SER A 454 -16.02 8.96 -21.15
N GLN A 455 -16.19 7.64 -21.28
CA GLN A 455 -15.17 6.68 -20.86
C GLN A 455 -13.83 6.91 -21.58
N GLU A 456 -13.86 7.33 -22.85
CA GLU A 456 -12.69 7.68 -23.63
C GLU A 456 -11.95 8.89 -23.04
N THR A 457 -12.67 9.98 -22.75
CA THR A 457 -12.10 11.19 -22.13
C THR A 457 -11.56 10.90 -20.72
N GLN A 458 -12.24 10.06 -19.95
CA GLN A 458 -11.92 9.78 -18.55
C GLN A 458 -10.56 9.08 -18.36
N HIS A 459 -10.09 8.34 -19.37
CA HIS A 459 -8.81 7.61 -19.33
C HIS A 459 -7.58 8.52 -19.22
N TYR A 460 -7.70 9.78 -19.64
CA TYR A 460 -6.57 10.73 -19.69
C TYR A 460 -6.35 11.51 -18.39
N PHE A 461 -7.35 11.53 -17.49
CA PHE A 461 -7.38 12.47 -16.37
C PHE A 461 -7.67 11.79 -15.04
N THR A 462 -7.29 12.46 -13.96
CA THR A 462 -7.66 12.07 -12.61
C THR A 462 -7.72 13.29 -11.69
N ILE A 463 -8.05 13.08 -10.41
CA ILE A 463 -8.21 14.15 -9.42
C ILE A 463 -6.90 14.43 -8.69
N TRP A 464 -6.61 15.70 -8.50
CA TRP A 464 -5.41 16.21 -7.85
C TRP A 464 -5.76 17.21 -6.74
N ILE A 465 -4.97 17.22 -5.66
CA ILE A 465 -5.02 18.21 -4.57
C ILE A 465 -3.63 18.82 -4.38
N CYS A 466 -3.04 19.31 -5.48
CA CYS A 466 -1.58 19.49 -5.70
C CYS A 466 -0.79 18.20 -5.92
N LEU A 467 -1.17 17.08 -5.30
CA LEU A 467 -0.66 15.74 -5.58
C LEU A 467 -1.70 14.90 -6.33
N GLN A 468 -1.24 13.97 -7.19
CA GLN A 468 -2.14 13.03 -7.87
C GLN A 468 -2.72 12.04 -6.87
N LEU A 469 -4.06 12.00 -6.76
CA LEU A 469 -4.76 11.07 -5.89
C LEU A 469 -4.97 9.71 -6.58
N LYS A 470 -5.09 8.65 -5.77
CA LYS A 470 -5.43 7.31 -6.27
C LYS A 470 -6.95 7.13 -6.35
N PRO A 471 -7.46 6.22 -7.20
CA PRO A 471 -8.90 6.02 -7.39
C PRO A 471 -9.69 5.75 -6.09
N TYR A 472 -9.06 5.08 -5.12
CA TYR A 472 -9.66 4.72 -3.83
C TYR A 472 -9.42 5.76 -2.72
N HIS A 473 -8.65 6.82 -2.97
CA HIS A 473 -8.49 7.91 -2.00
C HIS A 473 -9.80 8.70 -1.87
N LYS A 474 -9.98 9.30 -0.69
CA LYS A 474 -11.11 10.16 -0.35
C LYS A 474 -10.64 11.62 -0.38
N PRO A 475 -10.91 12.40 -1.44
CA PRO A 475 -10.31 13.72 -1.64
C PRO A 475 -10.63 14.71 -0.52
N LEU A 476 -11.86 14.68 0.00
CA LEU A 476 -12.30 15.59 1.06
C LEU A 476 -11.60 15.31 2.40
N GLN A 477 -11.21 14.06 2.67
CA GLN A 477 -10.36 13.76 3.83
C GLN A 477 -8.96 14.35 3.65
N HIS A 478 -8.39 14.34 2.44
CA HIS A 478 -7.10 15.00 2.18
C HIS A 478 -7.21 16.53 2.27
N VAL A 479 -8.34 17.12 1.90
CA VAL A 479 -8.62 18.56 2.08
C VAL A 479 -8.65 18.91 3.57
N ARG A 480 -9.27 18.05 4.37
CA ARG A 480 -9.39 18.21 5.81
C ARG A 480 -8.05 18.05 6.54
N ASP A 481 -7.30 17.01 6.18
CA ASP A 481 -5.99 16.68 6.77
C ASP A 481 -4.84 17.42 6.07
N TRP A 482 -5.16 18.50 5.34
CA TRP A 482 -4.19 19.26 4.54
C TRP A 482 -3.04 19.85 5.38
N PRO A 483 -3.28 20.43 6.58
CA PRO A 483 -2.18 20.91 7.43
C PRO A 483 -1.19 19.81 7.82
N GLU A 484 -1.68 18.62 8.14
CA GLU A 484 -0.87 17.45 8.49
C GLU A 484 -0.06 16.97 7.27
N ILE A 485 -0.71 16.87 6.11
CA ILE A 485 -0.04 16.51 4.84
C ILE A 485 1.06 17.52 4.50
N LEU A 486 0.82 18.82 4.67
CA LEU A 486 1.83 19.85 4.43
C LEU A 486 3.00 19.75 5.41
N ALA A 487 2.75 19.46 6.69
CA ALA A 487 3.81 19.30 7.69
C ALA A 487 4.69 18.07 7.40
N GLU A 488 4.07 16.98 6.95
CA GLU A 488 4.74 15.74 6.57
C GLU A 488 5.59 15.92 5.30
N LEU A 489 5.04 16.57 4.26
CA LEU A 489 5.66 16.60 2.93
C LEU A 489 6.42 17.88 2.61
N THR A 490 6.24 18.95 3.40
CA THR A 490 6.78 20.27 3.08
C THR A 490 7.25 21.02 4.34
N ASN A 491 7.77 22.23 4.13
CA ASN A 491 7.99 23.22 5.18
C ASN A 491 7.16 24.48 4.93
N LEU A 492 6.06 24.36 4.16
CA LEU A 492 5.15 25.46 3.87
C LEU A 492 4.29 25.76 5.09
N ASP A 493 3.90 27.03 5.23
CA ASP A 493 2.96 27.50 6.25
C ASP A 493 1.54 27.06 5.88
N PRO A 494 0.89 26.16 6.63
CA PRO A 494 -0.46 25.68 6.30
C PRO A 494 -1.51 26.78 6.25
N GLN A 495 -1.30 27.92 6.93
CA GLN A 495 -2.26 29.03 6.94
C GLN A 495 -2.31 29.79 5.61
N ARG A 496 -1.25 29.68 4.78
CA ARG A 496 -1.16 30.35 3.48
C ARG A 496 -1.63 29.47 2.32
N GLU A 497 -1.80 28.18 2.57
CA GLU A 497 -2.09 27.18 1.56
C GLU A 497 -3.55 26.73 1.68
N THR A 498 -4.34 26.96 0.62
CA THR A 498 -5.73 26.51 0.55
C THR A 498 -5.86 25.43 -0.52
N PRO A 499 -6.16 24.17 -0.14
CA PRO A 499 -6.22 23.08 -1.10
C PRO A 499 -7.48 23.21 -1.96
N GLN A 500 -7.31 22.91 -3.26
CA GLN A 500 -8.40 22.81 -4.22
C GLN A 500 -8.26 21.50 -4.99
N LEU A 501 -9.40 20.92 -5.39
CA LEU A 501 -9.41 19.71 -6.21
C LEU A 501 -9.39 20.09 -7.69
N PHE A 502 -8.50 19.47 -8.45
CA PHE A 502 -8.35 19.70 -9.89
C PHE A 502 -8.52 18.42 -10.69
N LEU A 503 -9.18 18.53 -11.84
CA LEU A 503 -9.10 17.54 -12.92
C LEU A 503 -7.84 17.86 -13.75
N ARG A 504 -6.88 16.95 -13.74
CA ARG A 504 -5.60 17.12 -14.47
C ARG A 504 -5.17 15.84 -15.16
N ARG A 505 -4.24 15.96 -16.11
CA ARG A 505 -3.61 14.85 -16.82
C ARG A 505 -3.10 13.81 -15.82
N ASP A 506 -3.39 12.54 -16.04
CA ASP A 506 -2.76 11.46 -15.27
C ASP A 506 -1.27 11.42 -15.61
N VAL A 507 -0.39 11.54 -14.62
CA VAL A 507 1.06 11.50 -14.83
C VAL A 507 1.52 10.19 -15.49
N ARG A 508 0.74 9.12 -15.33
CA ARG A 508 0.99 7.78 -15.87
C ARG A 508 0.53 7.60 -17.32
N LEU A 509 -0.15 8.59 -17.89
CA LEU A 509 -0.64 8.55 -19.27
C LEU A 509 0.55 8.44 -20.24
N PRO A 510 0.69 7.34 -21.01
CA PRO A 510 1.77 7.20 -21.99
C PRO A 510 1.60 8.21 -23.14
N LEU A 511 2.72 8.72 -23.66
CA LEU A 511 2.69 9.73 -24.73
C LEU A 511 2.12 9.16 -26.03
N GLU A 512 2.35 7.88 -26.28
CA GLU A 512 1.91 7.15 -27.46
C GLU A 512 0.38 7.01 -27.51
N VAL A 513 -0.24 6.90 -26.32
CA VAL A 513 -1.70 6.89 -26.16
C VAL A 513 -2.25 8.30 -26.37
N GLU A 514 -1.61 9.29 -25.75
CA GLU A 514 -2.02 10.70 -25.89
C GLU A 514 -1.91 11.22 -27.32
N LYS A 515 -0.89 10.79 -28.08
CA LYS A 515 -0.71 11.18 -29.50
C LYS A 515 -1.90 10.82 -30.40
N LYS A 516 -2.63 9.76 -30.04
CA LYS A 516 -3.79 9.23 -30.78
C LYS A 516 -5.11 9.89 -30.39
N ILE A 517 -5.08 10.90 -29.52
CA ILE A 517 -6.29 11.57 -29.05
C ILE A 517 -6.98 12.34 -30.18
N GLU A 518 -8.30 12.19 -30.26
CA GLU A 518 -9.16 12.87 -31.24
C GLU A 518 -10.37 13.54 -30.57
N ASP A 519 -10.74 13.14 -29.35
CA ASP A 519 -11.84 13.74 -28.58
C ASP A 519 -11.60 15.25 -28.32
N PRO A 520 -12.47 16.14 -28.82
CA PRO A 520 -12.29 17.59 -28.67
C PRO A 520 -12.24 18.05 -27.21
N LEU A 521 -13.00 17.42 -26.31
CA LEU A 521 -13.02 17.80 -24.89
C LEU A 521 -11.71 17.43 -24.20
N ALA A 522 -11.21 16.22 -24.43
CA ALA A 522 -9.92 15.80 -23.88
C ALA A 522 -8.77 16.66 -24.41
N ILE A 523 -8.78 17.00 -25.72
CA ILE A 523 -7.81 17.92 -26.32
C ILE A 523 -7.86 19.28 -25.63
N LEU A 524 -9.05 19.84 -25.39
CA LEU A 524 -9.21 21.13 -24.71
C LEU A 524 -8.65 21.09 -23.27
N ILE A 525 -8.94 20.05 -22.50
CA ILE A 525 -8.47 19.92 -21.12
C ILE A 525 -6.93 19.79 -21.07
N LEU A 526 -6.33 18.96 -21.93
CA LEU A 526 -4.88 18.83 -22.04
C LEU A 526 -4.23 20.15 -22.50
N PHE A 527 -4.85 20.83 -23.48
CA PHE A 527 -4.39 22.11 -23.98
C PHE A 527 -4.36 23.17 -22.88
N ASP A 528 -5.41 23.29 -22.08
CA ASP A 528 -5.47 24.27 -20.99
C ASP A 528 -4.40 24.02 -19.93
N GLU A 529 -4.15 22.76 -19.57
CA GLU A 529 -3.06 22.40 -18.66
C GLU A 529 -1.67 22.66 -19.29
N ALA A 530 -1.47 22.35 -20.57
CA ALA A 530 -0.21 22.62 -21.27
C ALA A 530 0.06 24.12 -21.39
N ARG A 531 -0.97 24.92 -21.71
CA ARG A 531 -0.91 26.39 -21.74
C ARG A 531 -0.57 26.95 -20.36
N TYR A 532 -1.21 26.46 -19.30
CA TYR A 532 -0.88 26.87 -17.93
C TYR A 532 0.61 26.62 -17.61
N ASN A 533 1.11 25.41 -17.89
CA ASN A 533 2.50 25.05 -17.64
C ASN A 533 3.50 25.89 -18.47
N LEU A 534 3.15 26.21 -19.71
CA LEU A 534 3.92 27.12 -20.56
C LEU A 534 4.02 28.52 -19.93
N LEU A 535 2.88 29.14 -19.61
CA LEU A 535 2.83 30.51 -19.10
C LEU A 535 3.51 30.64 -17.72
N LYS A 536 3.41 29.62 -16.87
CA LYS A 536 4.13 29.56 -15.58
C LYS A 536 5.63 29.25 -15.71
N GLY A 537 6.11 28.95 -16.92
CA GLY A 537 7.54 28.74 -17.20
C GLY A 537 8.06 27.35 -16.87
N PHE A 538 7.20 26.35 -16.66
CA PHE A 538 7.62 24.96 -16.44
C PHE A 538 8.10 24.28 -17.73
N TYR A 539 7.74 24.81 -18.89
CA TYR A 539 8.19 24.33 -20.19
C TYR A 539 9.43 25.09 -20.66
N THR A 540 10.58 24.44 -20.55
CA THR A 540 11.85 24.95 -21.08
C THR A 540 12.03 24.49 -22.53
N ALA A 541 12.08 25.45 -23.46
CA ALA A 541 12.27 25.18 -24.88
C ALA A 541 13.09 26.32 -25.54
N PRO A 542 13.69 26.07 -26.72
CA PRO A 542 14.36 27.11 -27.50
C PRO A 542 13.41 28.23 -27.90
N ASP A 543 13.96 29.44 -28.10
CA ASP A 543 13.19 30.64 -28.45
C ASP A 543 12.31 30.42 -29.71
N THR A 544 12.78 29.65 -30.70
CA THR A 544 12.00 29.28 -31.89
C THR A 544 10.71 28.53 -31.55
N LYS A 545 10.80 27.50 -30.72
CA LYS A 545 9.63 26.71 -30.30
C LYS A 545 8.64 27.54 -29.47
N LEU A 546 9.14 28.41 -28.59
CA LEU A 546 8.29 29.31 -27.79
C LEU A 546 7.55 30.33 -28.67
N ILE A 547 8.20 30.84 -29.73
CA ILE A 547 7.58 31.74 -30.71
C ILE A 547 6.46 31.02 -31.47
N THR A 548 6.67 29.77 -31.89
CA THR A 548 5.62 28.96 -32.54
C THR A 548 4.45 28.64 -31.62
N LEU A 549 4.70 28.35 -30.34
CA LEU A 549 3.62 28.18 -29.37
C LEU A 549 2.84 29.48 -29.16
N ALA A 550 3.53 30.64 -29.11
CA ALA A 550 2.88 31.93 -28.97
C ALA A 550 2.02 32.31 -30.19
N SER A 551 2.49 32.01 -31.42
CA SER A 551 1.71 32.25 -32.64
C SER A 551 0.47 31.36 -32.73
N LEU A 552 0.57 30.09 -32.31
CA LEU A 552 -0.59 29.19 -32.16
C LEU A 552 -1.60 29.71 -31.14
N LEU A 553 -1.14 30.21 -29.98
CA LEU A 553 -2.03 30.80 -28.98
C LEU A 553 -2.74 32.04 -29.50
N LEU A 554 -2.07 32.88 -30.30
CA LEU A 554 -2.73 34.01 -30.95
C LEU A 554 -3.83 33.54 -31.91
N GLN A 555 -3.57 32.53 -32.72
CA GLN A 555 -4.57 31.95 -33.62
C GLN A 555 -5.76 31.34 -32.86
N ILE A 556 -5.50 30.66 -31.74
CA ILE A 556 -6.53 30.05 -30.89
C ILE A 556 -7.39 31.11 -30.19
N VAL A 557 -6.79 32.17 -29.65
CA VAL A 557 -7.50 33.17 -28.84
C VAL A 557 -8.13 34.27 -29.68
N TYR A 558 -7.44 34.75 -30.72
CA TYR A 558 -7.86 35.92 -31.51
C TYR A 558 -8.35 35.56 -32.92
N GLY A 559 -8.29 34.28 -33.31
CA GLY A 559 -8.70 33.83 -34.64
C GLY A 559 -7.71 34.26 -35.72
N ASN A 560 -8.19 34.56 -36.93
CA ASN A 560 -7.33 34.89 -38.07
C ASN A 560 -6.65 36.25 -37.91
N TYR A 561 -5.41 36.35 -38.40
CA TYR A 561 -4.65 37.58 -38.43
C TYR A 561 -5.29 38.63 -39.32
N GLU A 562 -5.51 39.82 -38.76
CA GLU A 562 -5.96 41.00 -39.50
C GLU A 562 -4.95 42.14 -39.36
N SER A 563 -4.43 42.64 -40.48
CA SER A 563 -3.42 43.72 -40.46
C SER A 563 -3.87 44.99 -39.75
N LYS A 564 -5.18 45.30 -39.76
CA LYS A 564 -5.73 46.48 -39.06
C LYS A 564 -5.68 46.32 -37.53
N LYS A 565 -5.84 45.10 -37.03
CA LYS A 565 -5.92 44.81 -35.59
C LYS A 565 -4.56 44.47 -34.98
N HIS A 566 -3.72 43.71 -35.68
CA HIS A 566 -2.60 43.01 -35.07
C HIS A 566 -1.21 43.56 -35.46
N LYS A 567 -1.10 44.56 -36.34
CA LYS A 567 0.17 44.97 -36.94
C LYS A 567 1.07 45.84 -36.05
N GLN A 568 0.54 46.91 -35.44
CA GLN A 568 1.33 47.82 -34.59
C GLN A 568 0.67 47.96 -33.21
N GLY A 569 1.49 47.98 -32.15
CA GLY A 569 1.03 48.17 -30.77
C GLY A 569 0.24 47.01 -30.16
N PHE A 570 -0.14 45.99 -30.95
CA PHE A 570 -0.95 44.86 -30.49
C PHE A 570 -0.22 43.98 -29.46
N LEU A 571 1.03 43.58 -29.71
CA LEU A 571 1.81 42.77 -28.76
C LEU A 571 2.49 43.66 -27.72
N ASN A 572 1.69 44.20 -26.81
CA ASN A 572 2.14 44.88 -25.58
C ASN A 572 2.40 43.85 -24.46
N GLU A 573 2.90 44.31 -23.30
CA GLU A 573 3.20 43.44 -22.16
C GLU A 573 1.97 42.65 -21.68
N GLU A 574 0.79 43.27 -21.71
CA GLU A 574 -0.47 42.62 -21.33
C GLU A 574 -0.83 41.45 -22.24
N ASN A 575 -0.76 41.62 -23.56
CA ASN A 575 -1.10 40.56 -24.49
C ASN A 575 0.00 39.49 -24.50
N LEU A 576 1.27 39.89 -24.37
CA LEU A 576 2.40 38.96 -24.26
C LEU A 576 2.27 38.05 -23.02
N LYS A 577 1.80 38.56 -21.87
CA LYS A 577 1.63 37.75 -20.63
C LYS A 577 0.75 36.51 -20.82
N SER A 578 -0.14 36.55 -21.82
CA SER A 578 -1.09 35.47 -22.12
C SER A 578 -0.58 34.42 -23.11
N ILE A 579 0.56 34.67 -23.77
CA ILE A 579 1.08 33.81 -24.85
C ILE A 579 2.55 33.38 -24.68
N VAL A 580 3.32 34.05 -23.83
CA VAL A 580 4.72 33.68 -23.55
C VAL A 580 4.95 33.30 -22.07
N PRO A 581 5.97 32.48 -21.77
CA PRO A 581 6.35 32.20 -20.39
C PRO A 581 6.69 33.46 -19.59
N ILE A 582 6.21 33.54 -18.35
CA ILE A 582 6.48 34.68 -17.46
C ILE A 582 7.98 34.94 -17.25
N THR A 583 8.81 33.89 -17.30
CA THR A 583 10.27 33.97 -17.18
C THR A 583 10.95 34.64 -18.38
N LYS A 584 10.24 34.82 -19.49
CA LYS A 584 10.73 35.46 -20.72
C LYS A 584 10.06 36.81 -20.99
N LEU A 585 9.00 37.15 -20.26
CA LEU A 585 8.14 38.31 -20.51
C LEU A 585 8.92 39.64 -20.51
N LYS A 586 9.80 39.85 -19.54
CA LYS A 586 10.53 41.12 -19.40
C LYS A 586 11.81 41.22 -20.24
N SER A 587 12.52 40.11 -20.44
CA SER A 587 13.89 40.12 -20.99
C SER A 587 13.97 39.71 -22.45
N LYS A 588 13.17 38.74 -22.90
CA LYS A 588 13.27 38.18 -24.25
C LYS A 588 12.05 38.45 -25.12
N ALA A 589 10.85 38.35 -24.57
CA ALA A 589 9.60 38.43 -25.32
C ALA A 589 9.40 39.74 -26.12
N PRO A 590 9.84 40.93 -25.65
CA PRO A 590 9.72 42.16 -26.43
C PRO A 590 10.44 42.08 -27.79
N HIS A 591 11.54 41.33 -27.86
CA HIS A 591 12.33 41.12 -29.08
C HIS A 591 11.75 40.04 -30.01
N TRP A 592 10.72 39.29 -29.57
CA TRP A 592 10.10 38.22 -30.35
C TRP A 592 8.86 38.67 -31.12
N THR A 593 8.30 39.83 -30.81
CA THR A 593 7.02 40.34 -31.33
C THR A 593 6.87 40.23 -32.84
N ASN A 594 7.86 40.71 -33.60
CA ASN A 594 7.85 40.65 -35.06
C ASN A 594 7.83 39.21 -35.60
N ARG A 595 8.59 38.29 -34.97
CA ARG A 595 8.65 36.88 -35.36
C ARG A 595 7.35 36.16 -35.04
N ILE A 596 6.77 36.43 -33.87
CA ILE A 596 5.46 35.90 -33.46
C ILE A 596 4.38 36.34 -34.45
N LEU A 597 4.33 37.63 -34.81
CA LEU A 597 3.35 38.15 -35.77
C LEU A 597 3.55 37.59 -37.18
N HIS A 598 4.79 37.35 -37.59
CA HIS A 598 5.09 36.71 -38.87
C HIS A 598 4.56 35.28 -38.92
N GLU A 599 4.85 34.46 -37.91
CA GLU A 599 4.33 33.09 -37.83
C GLU A 599 2.80 33.06 -37.71
N TYR A 600 2.22 33.96 -36.90
CA TYR A 600 0.77 34.08 -36.75
C TYR A 600 0.08 34.41 -38.08
N LYS A 601 0.63 35.37 -38.84
CA LYS A 601 0.12 35.69 -40.19
C LYS A 601 0.19 34.47 -41.11
N ASN A 602 1.31 33.74 -41.12
CA ASN A 602 1.48 32.56 -41.97
C ASN A 602 0.48 31.45 -41.60
N LEU A 603 0.22 31.23 -40.31
CA LEU A 603 -0.79 30.30 -39.81
C LEU A 603 -2.20 30.65 -40.32
N SER A 604 -2.57 31.94 -40.34
CA SER A 604 -3.90 32.38 -40.79
C SER A 604 -4.11 32.27 -42.30
N THR A 605 -3.06 32.47 -43.09
CA THR A 605 -3.10 32.46 -44.57
C THR A 605 -2.86 31.09 -45.18
N SER A 606 -2.33 30.12 -44.43
CA SER A 606 -2.07 28.78 -44.93
C SER A 606 -3.38 28.02 -45.18
N GLU A 607 -3.62 27.62 -46.43
CA GLU A 607 -4.80 26.84 -46.82
C GLU A 607 -4.75 25.38 -46.33
N GLY A 608 -3.55 24.87 -46.01
CA GLY A 608 -3.36 23.49 -45.54
C GLY A 608 -3.47 23.29 -44.03
N VAL A 609 -3.66 24.36 -43.24
CA VAL A 609 -3.79 24.27 -41.78
C VAL A 609 -5.27 24.33 -41.41
N SER A 610 -5.77 23.27 -40.77
CA SER A 610 -7.14 23.25 -40.25
C SER A 610 -7.36 24.39 -39.26
N LYS A 611 -8.47 25.10 -39.42
CA LYS A 611 -8.87 26.25 -38.59
C LYS A 611 -9.83 25.86 -37.48
N GLU A 612 -10.17 24.58 -37.36
CA GLU A 612 -11.01 24.10 -36.27
C GLU A 612 -10.26 24.19 -34.94
N MET A 613 -10.98 24.57 -33.88
CA MET A 613 -10.40 24.86 -32.57
C MET A 613 -9.58 23.69 -32.00
N HIS A 614 -10.15 22.49 -32.00
CA HIS A 614 -9.51 21.31 -31.45
C HIS A 614 -8.29 20.86 -32.29
N HIS A 615 -8.28 21.12 -33.60
CA HIS A 615 -7.11 20.89 -34.45
C HIS A 615 -5.95 21.82 -34.09
N LEU A 616 -6.21 23.12 -33.91
CA LEU A 616 -5.19 24.09 -33.48
C LEU A 616 -4.66 23.77 -32.07
N GLN A 617 -5.54 23.39 -31.14
CA GLN A 617 -5.17 22.96 -29.79
C GLN A 617 -4.31 21.70 -29.82
N ARG A 618 -4.62 20.74 -30.69
CA ARG A 618 -3.80 19.54 -30.90
C ARG A 618 -2.43 19.89 -31.51
N MET A 619 -2.35 20.84 -32.45
CA MET A 619 -1.07 21.33 -32.98
C MET A 619 -0.21 22.01 -31.89
N PHE A 620 -0.85 22.70 -30.95
CA PHE A 620 -0.16 23.23 -29.77
C PHE A 620 0.40 22.11 -28.90
N LEU A 621 -0.41 21.09 -28.59
CA LEU A 621 0.03 19.90 -27.83
C LEU A 621 1.17 19.14 -28.53
N GLN A 622 1.11 18.98 -29.86
CA GLN A 622 2.18 18.38 -30.65
C GLN A 622 3.52 19.08 -30.45
N ASN A 623 3.52 20.41 -30.40
CA ASN A 623 4.72 21.19 -30.12
C ASN A 623 5.19 21.04 -28.66
N CYS A 624 4.27 20.83 -27.72
CA CYS A 624 4.58 20.58 -26.31
C CYS A 624 5.12 19.17 -26.03
N TRP A 625 4.69 18.14 -26.78
CA TRP A 625 5.08 16.75 -26.53
C TRP A 625 6.58 16.49 -26.60
N GLU A 626 7.35 17.31 -27.31
CA GLU A 626 8.81 17.19 -27.38
C GLU A 626 9.53 17.81 -26.16
N ILE A 627 8.87 18.74 -25.46
CA ILE A 627 9.43 19.46 -24.32
C ILE A 627 9.77 18.46 -23.20
N PRO A 628 10.99 18.49 -22.63
CA PRO A 628 11.41 17.50 -21.65
C PRO A 628 10.44 17.35 -20.47
N THR A 629 9.96 18.47 -19.92
CA THR A 629 9.10 18.52 -18.74
C THR A 629 7.60 18.37 -19.05
N TYR A 630 7.22 17.98 -20.26
CA TYR A 630 5.81 17.77 -20.62
C TYR A 630 5.15 16.71 -19.74
N GLY A 631 3.95 17.00 -19.22
CA GLY A 631 3.19 16.07 -18.38
C GLY A 631 3.86 15.69 -17.04
N ALA A 632 4.80 16.50 -16.54
CA ALA A 632 5.50 16.22 -15.28
C ALA A 632 4.70 16.59 -14.04
N ALA A 633 4.77 15.72 -13.03
CA ALA A 633 4.47 16.06 -11.65
C ALA A 633 5.70 16.78 -11.06
N PHE A 634 5.49 17.95 -10.45
CA PHE A 634 6.57 18.74 -9.85
C PHE A 634 6.54 18.66 -8.33
N PHE A 635 7.71 18.36 -7.77
CA PHE A 635 7.99 18.33 -6.34
C PHE A 635 8.99 19.44 -5.99
N THR A 636 9.08 19.81 -4.72
CA THR A 636 10.01 20.83 -4.23
C THR A 636 11.20 20.20 -3.53
N GLY A 637 12.42 20.67 -3.79
CA GLY A 637 13.60 20.19 -3.09
C GLY A 637 14.77 21.18 -3.14
N GLN A 638 15.91 20.75 -2.61
CA GLN A 638 17.14 21.53 -2.55
C GLN A 638 18.33 20.66 -2.96
N ILE A 639 19.28 21.25 -3.68
CA ILE A 639 20.58 20.64 -3.98
C ILE A 639 21.70 21.50 -3.38
N PHE A 640 22.75 20.85 -2.90
CA PHE A 640 23.94 21.52 -2.37
C PHE A 640 25.07 21.42 -3.39
N THR A 641 25.69 22.55 -3.74
CA THR A 641 26.85 22.53 -4.65
C THR A 641 28.09 22.03 -3.93
N LYS A 642 28.97 21.31 -4.64
CA LYS A 642 30.27 20.82 -4.12
C LYS A 642 31.34 21.92 -3.95
N ALA A 643 30.96 23.19 -3.84
CA ALA A 643 31.91 24.29 -3.78
C ALA A 643 32.42 24.50 -2.34
N SER A 644 33.64 23.99 -2.05
CA SER A 644 34.44 24.17 -0.81
C SER A 644 33.75 23.77 0.52
N PRO A 645 34.46 23.16 1.48
CA PRO A 645 33.90 22.77 2.79
C PRO A 645 33.31 23.93 3.63
N SER A 646 33.54 25.19 3.23
CA SER A 646 33.08 26.38 3.94
C SER A 646 31.89 27.12 3.31
N ASN A 647 31.39 26.74 2.11
CA ASN A 647 30.35 27.53 1.41
C ASN A 647 29.45 26.70 0.46
N HIS A 648 28.74 25.70 0.99
CA HIS A 648 27.71 25.00 0.20
C HIS A 648 26.55 25.95 -0.15
N LYS A 649 26.49 26.40 -1.41
CA LYS A 649 25.35 27.18 -1.90
C LYS A 649 24.14 26.25 -2.04
N VAL A 650 23.07 26.55 -1.30
CA VAL A 650 21.78 25.88 -1.42
C VAL A 650 21.08 26.37 -2.67
N ILE A 651 20.76 25.46 -3.58
CA ILE A 651 19.99 25.78 -4.78
C ILE A 651 18.61 25.13 -4.62
N PRO A 652 17.53 25.93 -4.43
CA PRO A 652 16.18 25.39 -4.43
C PRO A 652 15.79 24.98 -5.85
N VAL A 653 15.18 23.81 -5.97
CA VAL A 653 14.82 23.19 -7.25
C VAL A 653 13.39 22.66 -7.26
N TYR A 654 12.77 22.71 -8.43
CA TYR A 654 11.65 21.82 -8.73
C TYR A 654 12.19 20.50 -9.30
N VAL A 655 11.68 19.40 -8.79
CA VAL A 655 11.93 18.06 -9.31
C VAL A 655 10.72 17.66 -10.14
N GLY A 656 10.85 17.71 -11.46
CA GLY A 656 9.84 17.23 -12.39
C GLY A 656 10.03 15.75 -12.70
N VAL A 657 8.98 14.95 -12.56
CA VAL A 657 8.98 13.52 -12.95
C VAL A 657 7.82 13.28 -13.91
N ASN A 658 8.12 12.69 -15.07
CA ASN A 658 7.13 12.29 -16.07
C ASN A 658 7.51 10.96 -16.70
N ILE A 659 6.73 10.53 -17.68
CA ILE A 659 6.97 9.32 -18.49
C ILE A 659 8.29 9.32 -19.27
N LYS A 660 9.00 10.45 -19.41
CA LYS A 660 10.30 10.54 -20.08
C LYS A 660 11.46 10.32 -19.10
N GLY A 661 11.32 10.79 -17.86
CA GLY A 661 12.34 10.66 -16.83
C GLY A 661 12.27 11.73 -15.73
N LEU A 662 13.44 12.17 -15.28
CA LEU A 662 13.62 13.14 -14.20
C LEU A 662 14.22 14.45 -14.71
N HIS A 663 13.67 15.57 -14.25
CA HIS A 663 14.09 16.91 -14.65
C HIS A 663 14.26 17.80 -13.41
N LEU A 664 15.33 18.57 -13.37
CA LEU A 664 15.55 19.58 -12.32
C LEU A 664 15.45 20.97 -12.91
N LEU A 665 14.55 21.79 -12.37
CA LEU A 665 14.44 23.21 -12.69
C LEU A 665 14.91 24.03 -11.48
N ASN A 666 15.64 25.11 -11.72
CA ASN A 666 15.87 26.10 -10.67
C ASN A 666 14.53 26.71 -10.22
N MET A 667 14.28 26.78 -8.91
CA MET A 667 12.96 27.18 -8.39
C MET A 667 12.63 28.64 -8.69
N GLU A 668 13.62 29.53 -8.70
CA GLU A 668 13.44 30.96 -8.93
C GLU A 668 13.33 31.27 -10.44
N THR A 669 14.33 30.86 -11.21
CA THR A 669 14.43 31.21 -12.64
C THR A 669 13.67 30.27 -13.57
N LYS A 670 13.24 29.10 -13.07
CA LYS A 670 12.71 27.96 -13.86
C LYS A 670 13.67 27.45 -14.95
N ALA A 671 14.96 27.77 -14.87
CA ALA A 671 15.95 27.26 -15.80
C ALA A 671 16.13 25.74 -15.63
N LEU A 672 16.13 25.00 -16.73
CA LEU A 672 16.42 23.56 -16.73
C LEU A 672 17.89 23.32 -16.41
N LEU A 673 18.15 22.73 -15.24
CA LEU A 673 19.48 22.39 -14.76
C LEU A 673 19.92 21.03 -15.30
N ILE A 674 19.04 20.04 -15.18
CA ILE A 674 19.32 18.64 -15.53
C ILE A 674 18.06 18.02 -16.13
N SER A 675 18.21 17.18 -17.15
CA SER A 675 17.14 16.36 -17.71
C SER A 675 17.69 14.98 -18.04
N LEU A 676 17.22 13.95 -17.35
CA LEU A 676 17.68 12.58 -17.47
C LEU A 676 16.53 11.70 -17.95
N LYS A 677 16.75 10.95 -19.03
CA LYS A 677 15.76 10.00 -19.56
C LYS A 677 15.83 8.67 -18.82
N TYR A 678 14.73 7.93 -18.73
CA TYR A 678 14.77 6.56 -18.20
C TYR A 678 15.77 5.69 -18.96
N GLY A 679 16.46 4.79 -18.24
CA GLY A 679 17.64 4.05 -18.73
C GLY A 679 18.95 4.86 -18.71
N CYS A 680 18.87 6.19 -18.56
CA CYS A 680 19.94 7.18 -18.39
C CYS A 680 20.66 7.22 -17.03
N PHE A 681 19.94 6.82 -15.98
CA PHE A 681 20.29 7.12 -14.60
C PHE A 681 19.70 6.11 -13.63
N MET A 682 20.31 6.02 -12.45
CA MET A 682 19.83 5.26 -11.30
C MET A 682 19.43 6.21 -10.18
N TRP A 683 18.51 5.79 -9.33
CA TRP A 683 18.09 6.52 -8.14
C TRP A 683 18.14 5.63 -6.91
N GLN A 684 18.33 6.25 -5.75
CA GLN A 684 18.40 5.58 -4.46
C GLN A 684 17.78 6.51 -3.42
N LEU A 685 16.85 5.97 -2.61
CA LEU A 685 16.23 6.72 -1.52
C LEU A 685 17.19 6.76 -0.34
N GLY A 686 17.36 7.92 0.30
CA GLY A 686 18.19 8.00 1.51
C GLY A 686 17.52 7.37 2.73
N ASP A 687 18.31 6.90 3.69
CA ASP A 687 17.85 6.17 4.88
C ASP A 687 16.77 6.90 5.70
N ALA A 688 16.79 8.24 5.71
CA ALA A 688 15.87 9.06 6.48
C ALA A 688 14.60 9.49 5.71
N ASP A 689 14.39 9.03 4.47
CA ASP A 689 13.29 9.44 3.57
C ASP A 689 13.21 10.98 3.33
N THR A 690 14.29 11.70 3.60
CA THR A 690 14.39 13.17 3.46
C THR A 690 15.24 13.61 2.27
N CYS A 691 15.78 12.65 1.51
CA CYS A 691 16.54 12.91 0.31
C CYS A 691 16.55 11.68 -0.61
N PHE A 692 16.94 11.88 -1.86
CA PHE A 692 17.25 10.81 -2.78
C PHE A 692 18.49 11.17 -3.60
N GLN A 693 19.28 10.16 -3.94
CA GLN A 693 20.49 10.29 -4.74
C GLN A 693 20.21 9.87 -6.17
N ILE A 694 20.78 10.61 -7.13
CA ILE A 694 20.74 10.31 -8.55
C ILE A 694 22.16 10.06 -9.04
N HIS A 695 22.32 8.96 -9.79
CA HIS A 695 23.56 8.59 -10.46
C HIS A 695 23.33 8.60 -11.98
N SER A 696 23.92 9.57 -12.68
CA SER A 696 23.90 9.59 -14.14
C SER A 696 24.91 8.58 -14.68
N MET A 697 24.45 7.66 -15.53
CA MET A 697 25.31 6.64 -16.12
C MET A 697 26.16 7.19 -17.27
N GLU A 698 25.64 8.17 -18.03
CA GLU A 698 26.35 8.79 -19.15
C GLU A 698 27.52 9.67 -18.68
N ASN A 699 27.28 10.53 -17.70
CA ASN A 699 28.23 11.58 -17.33
C ASN A 699 29.03 11.27 -16.04
N LYS A 700 28.80 10.09 -15.42
CA LYS A 700 29.36 9.70 -14.10
C LYS A 700 29.14 10.74 -12.99
N MET A 701 28.16 11.62 -13.16
CA MET A 701 27.81 12.64 -12.18
C MET A 701 26.80 12.08 -11.19
N SER A 702 27.07 12.27 -9.89
CA SER A 702 26.12 12.01 -8.82
C SER A 702 25.77 13.29 -8.08
N PHE A 703 24.49 13.42 -7.72
CA PHE A 703 23.99 14.50 -6.89
C PHE A 703 22.86 13.99 -6.00
N ILE A 704 22.65 14.70 -4.89
CA ILE A 704 21.60 14.38 -3.90
C ILE A 704 20.60 15.53 -3.90
N VAL A 705 19.32 15.18 -3.93
CA VAL A 705 18.23 16.12 -3.77
C VAL A 705 17.60 15.91 -2.41
N HIS A 706 17.59 16.96 -1.59
CA HIS A 706 16.98 16.96 -0.27
C HIS A 706 15.53 17.45 -0.37
N THR A 707 14.60 16.63 0.10
CA THR A 707 13.16 16.92 0.11
C THR A 707 12.42 15.91 1.01
N LYS A 708 11.42 16.40 1.75
CA LYS A 708 10.47 15.54 2.48
C LYS A 708 9.54 14.75 1.54
N GLN A 709 9.56 15.03 0.24
CA GLN A 709 8.79 14.31 -0.79
C GLN A 709 9.60 13.18 -1.43
N ALA A 710 10.76 12.79 -0.87
CA ALA A 710 11.69 11.87 -1.52
C ALA A 710 11.04 10.50 -1.83
N GLY A 711 10.34 9.91 -0.86
CA GLY A 711 9.59 8.67 -1.06
C GLY A 711 8.52 8.76 -2.16
N LEU A 712 7.83 9.90 -2.31
CA LEU A 712 6.86 10.11 -3.39
C LEU A 712 7.54 10.18 -4.76
N VAL A 713 8.64 10.91 -4.86
CA VAL A 713 9.45 11.04 -6.08
C VAL A 713 9.94 9.67 -6.52
N VAL A 714 10.58 8.91 -5.63
CA VAL A 714 11.13 7.58 -5.93
C VAL A 714 10.04 6.58 -6.32
N LYS A 715 8.91 6.54 -5.60
CA LYS A 715 7.77 5.69 -5.96
C LYS A 715 7.23 6.01 -7.36
N LEU A 716 7.18 7.29 -7.73
CA LEU A 716 6.73 7.69 -9.06
C LEU A 716 7.75 7.30 -10.15
N LEU A 717 9.05 7.53 -9.90
CA LEU A 717 10.12 7.10 -10.81
C LEU A 717 10.06 5.60 -11.10
N MET A 718 9.91 4.77 -10.07
CA MET A 718 9.76 3.32 -10.22
C MET A 718 8.53 2.95 -11.06
N LYS A 719 7.40 3.59 -10.80
CA LYS A 719 6.13 3.29 -11.50
C LYS A 719 6.20 3.62 -12.98
N LEU A 720 6.74 4.78 -13.34
CA LEU A 720 6.81 5.22 -14.74
C LEU A 720 7.92 4.49 -15.50
N ASN A 721 9.06 4.21 -14.86
CA ASN A 721 10.10 3.37 -15.48
C ASN A 721 9.58 1.94 -15.74
N GLY A 722 8.81 1.37 -14.80
CA GLY A 722 8.22 0.04 -14.94
C GLY A 722 7.24 -0.09 -16.11
N GLN A 723 6.60 0.99 -16.54
CA GLN A 723 5.74 0.99 -17.75
C GLN A 723 6.53 0.88 -19.06
N LEU A 724 7.82 1.21 -19.04
CA LEU A 724 8.70 1.16 -20.22
C LEU A 724 9.45 -0.18 -20.34
N MET A 725 9.41 -1.02 -19.30
CA MET A 725 10.07 -2.32 -19.33
C MET A 725 9.38 -3.25 -20.34
N PRO A 726 10.15 -4.06 -21.10
CA PRO A 726 9.56 -5.02 -22.02
C PRO A 726 8.63 -5.96 -21.25
N THR A 727 7.40 -6.11 -21.74
CA THR A 727 6.43 -7.03 -21.16
C THR A 727 7.04 -8.43 -21.09
N GLU A 728 7.08 -9.05 -19.90
CA GLU A 728 7.45 -10.46 -19.76
C GLU A 728 6.50 -11.30 -20.61
N ARG A 729 6.98 -11.80 -21.74
CA ARG A 729 6.25 -12.73 -22.60
C ARG A 729 6.63 -14.14 -22.17
N ASN A 730 5.71 -14.82 -21.51
CA ASN A 730 5.77 -16.27 -21.36
C ASN A 730 5.05 -16.90 -22.57
N SER A 731 5.71 -16.87 -23.72
CA SER A 731 5.26 -17.59 -24.93
C SER A 731 5.99 -18.91 -25.05
#